data_AF-A0A486XM95-F1
#
_entry.id   AF-A0A486XM95-F1
#
_cell.length_a   1.000
_cell.length_b   1.000
_cell.length_c   1.000
_cell.angle_alpha   90.00
_cell.angle_beta   90.00
_cell.angle_gamma   90.00
#
_symmetry.space_group_name_H-M   'P 1'
#
loop_
_entity.id
_entity.type
_entity.pdbx_description
1 polymer ?
#
loop_
_entity_poly.entity_id
_entity_poly.type
_entity_poly.pdbx_seq_one_letter_code
_entity_poly.pdbx_strand_id
1 'polypeptide(L)'
;MPNFIIIKDNSIILNKEWTDSKSFKSKNRFVDEKGRAISSNYNGLQYQIISKKERPYSGTERFERIFLGTLAITCSLSLAYFSKAIRSLFIKQKKTIRFAKLVSHPQLIAQQFIEKNGSYALRHIKNYEITDQKVLIELAKIAIQQDRWKISQCIKEYGITDQKTLVELAMFAARQEETGWQISFFIDCYGITDQKALAEIDELCQKNYPHRKSRTELAQLIAQQFIEKNGPYALRHIKDYDIKNQEILVELAKIAAQKDGVITAEYIKNYGIKDQKSLVEITKIAAWQDGRGISLCIKRYGITDQKALVEIAKIAAQQDAAVTSEFIKNYGITNQETLIEIAKNAAQEDGSGTSKYIRNYEITDQEALIKIAMLAAQQDGSGTSKYIKNYGITDQKALIEIAYLAIQMSIFSCSISGIWDELLHYGLSKEELKRIQLLYASHYALDDIEHSSMQEFVNECTKSTKFPSFAIFDQKITEIEKQISREQDPYKLEKLQKKKQRALLCFSLVSNKCREFNISLSEDQQSYFIKALEHRNQKESCFLMQTLAQNFEKPNYFSCYEELVDSKKHLILPMILINQWLIESLDPTDDRITLTQIENFLKSRPQRESLRSAKGFLPNLLQALIALSHFSAISSKQKLYLLNQCFQFVLPIEGKEWEAHCKQSLDTVNIFAKMNLLEPILGELENNYTFKDILPLFNTKVQGIFFFDRPMDSFYEKYLKMEESLRIPLALVKYASNLKNIKESSVSQELQRLARHILEGSIQQERYQTENNPHLTLIKEDFPKTFQAWQITQEAIEVTPGEAKQKFMDFFAFLKEKILVDKHWQQAPLTLKQYLRKEPYSTENMKETDQQIVLLCEKLCDPSVDIAEKLTILKELSLLVGQNLFKNDIDSLYMNLTTITKQKSVLVVDSDDWQDLFLSGTEVLGSCQRIDEDPSFNVCLMAYVLDGKNRILCIKDPLTGKILARCIFRLLFKDDQPVLFQERIYPSPCDYEELLNELAETRARELGLELFTCNTQDHLSSEKFTLESKGSCSPYEYVDASFEGKTKGVFRIHKAKKVTISNNLGYTKRTQM
;
A
#
# COMPACT_ATOMS: atom_id res chain seq x y z
N MET A 1 -65.42 26.41 24.83
CA MET A 1 -64.55 25.25 25.13
C MET A 1 -64.12 25.34 26.59
N PRO A 2 -64.14 24.29 27.42
CA PRO A 2 -63.51 24.40 28.73
C PRO A 2 -62.00 24.26 28.54
N ASN A 3 -61.29 25.39 28.55
CA ASN A 3 -59.84 25.41 28.79
C ASN A 3 -59.60 24.99 30.23
N PHE A 4 -59.07 23.79 30.49
CA PHE A 4 -58.43 23.49 31.77
C PHE A 4 -57.31 22.45 31.64
N ILE A 5 -56.12 22.91 31.99
CA ILE A 5 -54.96 22.18 32.52
C ILE A 5 -54.65 22.87 33.86
N ILE A 6 -54.32 22.13 34.92
CA ILE A 6 -53.26 22.59 35.84
C ILE A 6 -52.34 21.41 36.10
N ILE A 7 -51.31 21.35 35.27
CA ILE A 7 -50.07 20.63 35.50
C ILE A 7 -49.09 21.74 35.88
N LYS A 8 -48.79 21.85 37.18
CA LYS A 8 -47.65 22.58 37.75
C LYS A 8 -47.51 24.08 37.40
N ASP A 9 -48.60 24.86 37.43
CA ASP A 9 -48.49 26.33 37.44
C ASP A 9 -48.86 26.89 38.82
N ASN A 10 -47.94 27.66 39.42
CA ASN A 10 -48.06 28.25 40.76
C ASN A 10 -49.00 29.47 40.80
N SER A 11 -49.66 29.81 39.69
CA SER A 11 -50.37 31.09 39.52
C SER A 11 -51.86 31.11 39.91
N ILE A 12 -52.48 29.96 40.22
CA ILE A 12 -53.90 29.93 40.65
C ILE A 12 -53.99 29.93 42.18
N ILE A 13 -54.27 31.11 42.74
CA ILE A 13 -54.60 31.26 44.16
C ILE A 13 -55.97 30.62 44.39
N LEU A 14 -55.96 29.39 44.92
CA LEU A 14 -57.17 28.74 45.40
C LEU A 14 -57.68 29.49 46.64
N ASN A 15 -58.58 30.45 46.43
CA ASN A 15 -59.28 31.10 47.52
C ASN A 15 -60.25 30.12 48.22
N LYS A 16 -60.77 30.50 49.39
CA LYS A 16 -61.67 29.66 50.20
C LYS A 16 -63.00 29.29 49.52
N GLU A 17 -63.30 29.85 48.36
CA GLU A 17 -64.56 29.61 47.63
C GLU A 17 -64.54 28.31 46.81
N TRP A 18 -63.36 27.72 46.57
CA TRP A 18 -63.23 26.44 45.87
C TRP A 18 -63.44 25.26 46.82
N THR A 19 -64.50 24.49 46.58
CA THR A 19 -64.84 23.30 47.38
C THR A 19 -64.69 22.04 46.55
N ASP A 20 -64.37 20.91 47.18
CA ASP A 20 -64.34 19.63 46.46
C ASP A 20 -65.73 19.26 45.94
N SER A 21 -65.79 18.82 44.67
CA SER A 21 -67.02 18.46 44.01
C SER A 21 -67.59 17.18 44.64
N LYS A 22 -68.68 17.32 45.41
CA LYS A 22 -69.39 16.18 46.03
C LYS A 22 -69.86 15.11 45.02
N SER A 23 -70.00 15.48 43.74
CA SER A 23 -70.50 14.61 42.67
C SER A 23 -69.40 13.97 41.81
N PHE A 24 -68.12 14.11 42.17
CA PHE A 24 -67.02 13.58 41.35
C PHE A 24 -66.77 12.09 41.57
N LYS A 25 -67.45 11.25 40.76
CA LYS A 25 -67.31 9.78 40.78
C LYS A 25 -66.14 9.23 39.92
N SER A 26 -65.37 10.07 39.25
CA SER A 26 -64.34 9.66 38.26
C SER A 26 -62.90 9.85 38.75
N LYS A 27 -62.65 9.67 40.06
CA LYS A 27 -61.28 9.49 40.55
C LYS A 27 -60.69 8.28 39.82
N ASN A 28 -59.50 8.41 39.24
CA ASN A 28 -58.80 7.39 38.44
C ASN A 28 -59.07 7.34 36.93
N ARG A 29 -59.81 8.29 36.36
CA ARG A 29 -59.89 8.40 34.89
C ARG A 29 -58.58 8.94 34.33
N PHE A 30 -58.04 8.25 33.32
CA PHE A 30 -56.88 8.71 32.54
C PHE A 30 -57.32 9.68 31.44
N VAL A 31 -56.54 10.74 31.28
CA VAL A 31 -56.75 11.78 30.26
C VAL A 31 -55.44 12.21 29.61
N ASP A 32 -55.52 12.78 28.43
CA ASP A 32 -54.39 13.43 27.74
C ASP A 32 -54.08 14.79 28.36
N GLU A 33 -53.06 15.47 27.86
CA GLU A 33 -52.68 16.81 28.30
C GLU A 33 -53.80 17.86 28.10
N LYS A 34 -54.82 17.58 27.26
CA LYS A 34 -55.97 18.46 27.05
C LYS A 34 -57.18 18.08 27.91
N GLY A 35 -57.05 17.10 28.80
CA GLY A 35 -58.10 16.61 29.68
C GLY A 35 -59.17 15.75 28.98
N ARG A 36 -58.88 15.27 27.76
CA ARG A 36 -59.73 14.35 27.00
C ARG A 36 -59.46 12.93 27.46
N ALA A 37 -60.50 12.11 27.49
CA ALA A 37 -60.36 10.71 27.83
C ALA A 37 -59.51 10.00 26.79
N ILE A 38 -58.58 9.17 27.24
CA ILE A 38 -57.70 8.40 26.36
C ILE A 38 -58.15 6.95 26.28
N SER A 39 -57.97 6.34 25.11
CA SER A 39 -58.14 4.90 24.91
C SER A 39 -56.93 4.12 25.45
N SER A 40 -57.07 2.81 25.63
CA SER A 40 -56.01 1.95 26.15
C SER A 40 -54.74 1.90 25.29
N ASN A 41 -54.83 2.29 24.02
CA ASN A 41 -53.77 2.35 23.03
C ASN A 41 -53.22 3.78 22.79
N TYR A 42 -53.44 4.72 23.71
CA TYR A 42 -52.95 6.09 23.58
C TYR A 42 -51.49 6.21 24.02
N ASN A 43 -50.61 6.57 23.07
CA ASN A 43 -49.15 6.64 23.26
C ASN A 43 -48.63 8.01 23.75
N GLY A 44 -49.52 8.97 24.02
CA GLY A 44 -49.15 10.29 24.56
C GLY A 44 -49.04 10.31 26.09
N LEU A 45 -48.73 11.48 26.66
CA LEU A 45 -48.63 11.65 28.12
C LEU A 45 -49.99 11.38 28.79
N GLN A 46 -49.99 10.50 29.78
CA GLN A 46 -51.20 10.07 30.48
C GLN A 46 -51.28 10.69 31.87
N TYR A 47 -52.42 11.33 32.16
CA TYR A 47 -52.68 11.97 33.43
C TYR A 47 -53.86 11.32 34.14
N GLN A 48 -53.69 10.91 35.39
CA GLN A 48 -54.75 10.36 36.22
C GLN A 48 -55.44 11.47 37.01
N ILE A 49 -56.74 11.69 36.82
CA ILE A 49 -57.48 12.73 37.57
C ILE A 49 -57.62 12.30 39.04
N ILE A 50 -57.06 13.12 39.95
CA ILE A 50 -57.02 12.87 41.39
C ILE A 50 -58.11 13.65 42.15
N SER A 51 -58.48 14.86 41.68
CA SER A 51 -59.55 15.64 42.33
C SER A 51 -60.25 16.59 41.36
N LYS A 52 -61.46 17.02 41.74
CA LYS A 52 -62.24 18.03 41.02
C LYS A 52 -62.80 19.02 42.03
N LYS A 53 -62.45 20.30 41.87
CA LYS A 53 -62.96 21.40 42.69
C LYS A 53 -63.98 22.23 41.92
N GLU A 54 -64.96 22.78 42.62
CA GLU A 54 -65.99 23.64 42.06
C GLU A 54 -66.21 24.87 42.94
N ARG A 55 -66.49 26.00 42.29
CA ARG A 55 -67.03 27.19 42.95
C ARG A 55 -68.24 27.72 42.17
N PRO A 56 -69.24 28.32 42.84
CA PRO A 56 -70.28 29.07 42.12
C PRO A 56 -69.65 30.23 41.34
N TYR A 57 -70.25 30.59 40.20
CA TYR A 57 -69.90 31.86 39.53
C TYR A 57 -70.30 33.02 40.44
N SER A 58 -69.46 34.06 40.50
CA SER A 58 -69.79 35.31 41.18
C SER A 58 -70.99 35.98 40.52
N GLY A 59 -71.63 36.93 41.20
CA GLY A 59 -72.76 37.68 40.64
C GLY A 59 -72.39 38.35 39.31
N THR A 60 -71.20 38.96 39.24
CA THR A 60 -70.67 39.59 38.03
C THR A 60 -70.43 38.59 36.90
N GLU A 61 -69.78 37.45 37.19
CA GLU A 61 -69.55 36.40 36.18
C GLU A 61 -70.87 35.82 35.65
N ARG A 62 -71.90 35.67 36.50
CA ARG A 62 -73.22 35.22 36.04
C ARG A 62 -73.87 36.24 35.11
N PHE A 63 -73.81 37.51 35.49
CA PHE A 63 -74.35 38.59 34.68
C PHE A 63 -73.69 38.66 33.31
N GLU A 64 -72.35 38.66 33.25
CA GLU A 64 -71.60 38.66 31.99
C GLU A 64 -71.95 37.45 31.12
N ARG A 65 -72.05 36.25 31.71
CA ARG A 65 -72.41 35.04 30.97
C ARG A 65 -73.82 35.11 30.40
N ILE A 66 -74.79 35.59 31.17
CA ILE A 66 -76.17 35.78 30.71
C ILE A 66 -76.19 36.81 29.59
N PHE A 67 -75.50 37.94 29.77
CA PHE A 67 -75.40 38.99 28.77
C PHE A 67 -74.81 38.48 27.45
N LEU A 68 -73.66 37.81 27.49
CA LEU A 68 -73.02 37.22 26.31
C LEU A 68 -73.88 36.13 25.66
N GLY A 69 -74.57 35.33 26.47
CA GLY A 69 -75.50 34.33 25.96
C GLY A 69 -76.68 34.97 25.23
N THR A 70 -77.27 36.02 25.80
CA THR A 70 -78.41 36.74 25.21
C THR A 70 -77.97 37.43 23.93
N LEU A 71 -76.82 38.11 23.95
CA LEU A 71 -76.25 38.75 22.78
C LEU A 71 -76.03 37.73 21.65
N ALA A 72 -75.42 36.58 21.96
CA ALA A 72 -75.21 35.52 20.97
C ALA A 72 -76.52 34.96 20.39
N ILE A 73 -77.56 34.79 21.22
CA ILE A 73 -78.89 34.35 20.75
C ILE A 73 -79.50 35.41 19.83
N THR A 74 -79.55 36.67 20.26
CA THR A 74 -80.14 37.77 19.50
C THR A 74 -79.43 37.98 18.16
N CYS A 75 -78.10 38.05 18.15
CA CYS A 75 -77.32 38.22 16.91
C CYS A 75 -77.47 37.02 15.96
N SER A 76 -77.78 35.84 16.47
CA SER A 76 -78.01 34.64 15.65
C SER A 76 -79.47 34.43 15.23
N LEU A 77 -80.37 35.39 15.49
CA LEU A 77 -81.82 35.25 15.31
C LEU A 77 -82.36 33.96 15.96
N SER A 78 -81.92 33.71 17.19
CA SER A 78 -82.27 32.55 18.03
C SER A 78 -81.64 31.19 17.66
N LEU A 79 -80.94 31.05 16.54
CA LEU A 79 -80.32 29.76 16.15
C LEU A 79 -79.25 29.29 17.15
N ALA A 80 -78.49 30.21 17.74
CA ALA A 80 -77.46 29.88 18.72
C ALA A 80 -78.02 29.30 20.02
N TYR A 81 -79.33 29.41 20.27
CA TYR A 81 -79.99 28.77 21.42
C TYR A 81 -79.84 27.24 21.40
N PHE A 82 -79.73 26.61 20.23
CA PHE A 82 -79.52 25.17 20.14
C PHE A 82 -78.07 24.75 20.44
N SER A 83 -77.12 25.68 20.37
CA SER A 83 -75.71 25.40 20.71
C SER A 83 -75.56 25.09 22.20
N LYS A 84 -74.98 23.93 22.49
CA LYS A 84 -74.65 23.51 23.86
C LYS A 84 -73.73 24.51 24.56
N ALA A 85 -72.84 25.17 23.82
CA ALA A 85 -71.92 26.17 24.37
C ALA A 85 -72.69 27.40 24.89
N ILE A 86 -73.65 27.91 24.11
CA ILE A 86 -74.46 29.08 24.47
C ILE A 86 -75.45 28.73 25.58
N ARG A 87 -76.15 27.59 25.52
CA ARG A 87 -77.00 27.12 26.64
C ARG A 87 -76.24 26.98 27.95
N SER A 88 -74.97 26.57 27.89
CA SER A 88 -74.13 26.47 29.09
C SER A 88 -73.78 27.82 29.73
N LEU A 89 -73.94 28.93 29.02
CA LEU A 89 -73.78 30.27 29.61
C LEU A 89 -74.90 30.56 30.61
N PHE A 90 -76.13 30.12 30.31
CA PHE A 90 -77.31 30.30 31.17
C PHE A 90 -77.43 29.24 32.26
N ILE A 91 -77.19 27.96 31.92
CA ILE A 91 -77.54 26.84 32.80
C ILE A 91 -76.40 26.51 33.78
N LYS A 92 -75.15 26.76 33.41
CA LYS A 92 -74.01 26.34 34.23
C LYS A 92 -73.82 27.29 35.40
N GLN A 93 -74.15 26.83 36.62
CA GLN A 93 -74.06 27.64 37.84
C GLN A 93 -72.69 27.64 38.52
N LYS A 94 -71.82 26.69 38.16
CA LYS A 94 -70.52 26.47 38.81
C LYS A 94 -69.36 26.44 37.82
N LYS A 95 -68.23 27.01 38.22
CA LYS A 95 -66.92 26.81 37.58
C LYS A 95 -66.28 25.56 38.17
N THR A 96 -65.59 24.78 37.34
CA THR A 96 -65.04 23.47 37.73
C THR A 96 -63.56 23.39 37.33
N ILE A 97 -62.69 22.95 38.22
CA ILE A 97 -61.27 22.65 37.97
C ILE A 97 -61.02 21.18 38.28
N ARG A 98 -60.16 20.51 37.50
CA ARG A 98 -59.71 19.13 37.76
C ARG A 98 -58.20 19.13 37.94
N PHE A 99 -57.74 18.34 38.91
CA PHE A 99 -56.32 18.13 39.19
C PHE A 99 -55.96 16.70 38.77
N ALA A 100 -54.83 16.52 38.11
CA ALA A 100 -54.37 15.22 37.63
C ALA A 100 -52.87 15.02 37.91
N LYS A 101 -52.46 13.77 38.11
CA LYS A 101 -51.07 13.36 38.31
C LYS A 101 -50.55 12.66 37.05
N LEU A 102 -49.35 13.00 36.58
CA LEU A 102 -48.70 12.29 35.48
C LEU A 102 -48.38 10.85 35.91
N VAL A 103 -48.74 9.89 35.08
CA VAL A 103 -48.43 8.47 35.30
C VAL A 103 -47.28 8.11 34.37
N SER A 104 -46.05 8.12 34.88
CA SER A 104 -44.84 7.84 34.11
C SER A 104 -44.70 6.33 33.85
N HIS A 105 -44.56 5.94 32.59
CA HIS A 105 -44.08 4.61 32.22
C HIS A 105 -42.60 4.73 31.83
N PRO A 106 -41.65 4.17 32.62
CA PRO A 106 -40.22 4.37 32.41
C PRO A 106 -39.74 4.02 31.00
N GLN A 107 -40.27 2.94 30.42
CA GLN A 107 -39.98 2.51 29.05
C GLN A 107 -40.44 3.54 28.00
N LEU A 108 -41.63 4.12 28.16
CA LEU A 108 -42.15 5.12 27.24
C LEU A 108 -41.33 6.42 27.31
N ILE A 109 -40.87 6.80 28.51
CA ILE A 109 -40.00 7.97 28.69
C ILE A 109 -38.64 7.75 28.04
N ALA A 110 -38.05 6.57 28.23
CA ALA A 110 -36.78 6.19 27.62
C ALA A 110 -36.88 6.17 26.08
N GLN A 111 -37.95 5.58 25.54
CA GLN A 111 -38.18 5.48 24.11
C GLN A 111 -38.45 6.86 23.47
N GLN A 112 -39.30 7.69 24.08
CA GLN A 112 -39.54 9.05 23.62
C GLN A 112 -38.29 9.95 23.73
N PHE A 113 -37.44 9.72 24.73
CA PHE A 113 -36.18 10.43 24.88
C PHE A 113 -35.22 10.13 23.71
N ILE A 114 -35.14 8.87 23.29
CA ILE A 114 -34.32 8.44 22.15
C ILE A 114 -34.94 8.92 20.83
N GLU A 115 -36.25 8.79 20.64
CA GLU A 115 -36.95 9.28 19.43
C GLU A 115 -36.80 10.79 19.25
N LYS A 116 -36.86 11.56 20.33
CA LYS A 116 -36.77 13.02 20.29
C LYS A 116 -35.35 13.54 20.04
N ASN A 117 -34.33 12.84 20.53
CA ASN A 117 -32.96 13.36 20.57
C ASN A 117 -31.96 12.52 19.76
N GLY A 118 -32.40 11.43 19.12
CA GLY A 118 -31.57 10.50 18.36
C GLY A 118 -30.66 9.62 19.24
N SER A 119 -30.00 8.64 18.63
CA SER A 119 -29.06 7.74 19.32
C SER A 119 -27.86 8.46 19.96
N TYR A 120 -27.54 9.68 19.50
CA TYR A 120 -26.49 10.53 20.08
C TYR A 120 -26.82 11.07 21.47
N ALA A 121 -28.10 11.13 21.85
CA ALA A 121 -28.53 11.62 23.17
C ALA A 121 -28.02 10.76 24.32
N LEU A 122 -27.76 9.47 24.03
CA LEU A 122 -27.21 8.51 24.98
C LEU A 122 -25.81 8.92 25.50
N ARG A 123 -25.04 9.74 24.75
CA ARG A 123 -23.71 10.26 25.16
C ARG A 123 -23.76 11.45 26.11
N HIS A 124 -24.94 12.05 26.28
CA HIS A 124 -25.11 13.29 27.03
C HIS A 124 -26.15 13.17 28.13
N ILE A 125 -26.52 11.95 28.53
CA ILE A 125 -27.56 11.70 29.56
C ILE A 125 -27.30 12.45 30.87
N LYS A 126 -26.04 12.59 31.28
CA LYS A 126 -25.66 13.41 32.45
C LYS A 126 -26.12 14.87 32.34
N ASN A 127 -26.17 15.42 31.13
CA ASN A 127 -26.62 16.80 30.88
C ASN A 127 -28.13 16.96 30.98
N TYR A 128 -28.90 15.86 31.09
CA TYR A 128 -30.37 15.87 31.15
C TYR A 128 -30.93 15.55 32.53
N GLU A 129 -30.08 15.48 33.58
CA GLU A 129 -30.46 15.29 34.99
C GLU A 129 -31.39 14.09 35.25
N ILE A 130 -31.35 13.05 34.40
CA ILE A 130 -32.13 11.83 34.59
C ILE A 130 -31.51 11.04 35.75
N THR A 131 -32.18 11.01 36.89
CA THR A 131 -31.71 10.36 38.14
C THR A 131 -32.49 9.11 38.50
N ASP A 132 -33.59 8.81 37.80
CA ASP A 132 -34.39 7.61 38.06
C ASP A 132 -33.67 6.37 37.52
N GLN A 133 -33.20 5.52 38.44
CA GLN A 133 -32.47 4.29 38.14
C GLN A 133 -33.26 3.34 37.23
N LYS A 134 -34.59 3.28 37.32
CA LYS A 134 -35.38 2.41 36.45
C LYS A 134 -35.40 2.93 35.01
N VAL A 135 -35.41 4.24 34.83
CA VAL A 135 -35.33 4.87 33.50
C VAL A 135 -33.92 4.67 32.91
N LEU A 136 -32.88 4.81 33.73
CA LEU A 136 -31.49 4.59 33.31
C LEU A 136 -31.22 3.14 32.90
N ILE A 137 -31.77 2.16 33.63
CA ILE A 137 -31.68 0.73 33.29
C ILE A 137 -32.35 0.44 31.93
N GLU A 138 -33.56 0.97 31.71
CA GLU A 138 -34.25 0.75 30.44
C GLU A 138 -33.57 1.49 29.27
N LEU A 139 -33.02 2.69 29.50
CA LEU A 139 -32.17 3.37 28.51
C LEU A 139 -30.92 2.55 28.18
N ALA A 140 -30.29 1.92 29.17
CA ALA A 140 -29.15 1.01 28.95
C ALA A 140 -29.56 -0.22 28.13
N LYS A 141 -30.71 -0.85 28.42
CA LYS A 141 -31.23 -1.98 27.64
C LYS A 141 -31.51 -1.60 26.18
N ILE A 142 -32.13 -0.44 25.94
CA ILE A 142 -32.38 0.04 24.58
C ILE A 142 -31.07 0.40 23.87
N ALA A 143 -30.09 0.98 24.57
CA ALA A 143 -28.76 1.26 24.02
C ALA A 143 -28.04 -0.04 23.58
N ILE A 144 -28.12 -1.09 24.39
CA ILE A 144 -27.60 -2.44 24.07
C ILE A 144 -28.23 -2.98 22.78
N GLN A 145 -29.53 -2.72 22.56
CA GLN A 145 -30.22 -3.16 21.34
C GLN A 145 -29.84 -2.37 20.08
N GLN A 146 -29.52 -1.07 20.20
CA GLN A 146 -29.38 -0.15 19.07
C GLN A 146 -27.94 0.13 18.60
N ASP A 147 -26.96 0.30 19.50
CA ASP A 147 -25.57 0.66 19.13
C ASP A 147 -24.57 -0.19 19.92
N ARG A 148 -24.37 -1.41 19.41
CA ARG A 148 -23.72 -2.56 20.07
C ARG A 148 -22.27 -2.30 20.52
N TRP A 149 -21.57 -1.31 19.95
CA TRP A 149 -20.15 -1.05 20.24
C TRP A 149 -19.91 -0.05 21.39
N LYS A 150 -20.92 0.70 21.82
CA LYS A 150 -20.76 1.83 22.79
C LYS A 150 -21.31 1.56 24.19
N ILE A 151 -21.73 0.33 24.44
CA ILE A 151 -22.33 -0.13 25.70
C ILE A 151 -21.41 0.21 26.90
N SER A 152 -20.09 0.04 26.73
CA SER A 152 -19.09 0.25 27.80
C SER A 152 -18.83 1.69 28.21
N GLN A 153 -19.17 2.67 27.37
CA GLN A 153 -19.04 4.09 27.70
C GLN A 153 -20.30 4.61 28.41
N CYS A 154 -21.46 4.15 27.95
CA CYS A 154 -22.76 4.64 28.40
C CYS A 154 -23.09 4.24 29.84
N ILE A 155 -22.84 3.00 30.27
CA ILE A 155 -23.27 2.53 31.60
C ILE A 155 -22.47 3.17 32.74
N LYS A 156 -21.17 3.43 32.55
CA LYS A 156 -20.36 4.21 33.51
C LYS A 156 -20.81 5.66 33.60
N GLU A 157 -21.23 6.24 32.47
CA GLU A 157 -21.80 7.58 32.41
C GLU A 157 -23.22 7.65 33.01
N TYR A 158 -23.96 6.55 33.05
CA TYR A 158 -25.30 6.49 33.66
C TYR A 158 -25.25 6.33 35.19
N GLY A 159 -24.06 6.17 35.78
CA GLY A 159 -23.90 6.02 37.22
C GLY A 159 -24.49 4.71 37.76
N ILE A 160 -24.66 3.71 36.90
CA ILE A 160 -25.08 2.36 37.31
C ILE A 160 -23.82 1.64 37.81
N THR A 161 -23.71 1.50 39.13
CA THR A 161 -22.54 0.90 39.78
C THR A 161 -22.87 -0.32 40.63
N ASP A 162 -24.16 -0.62 40.83
CA ASP A 162 -24.56 -1.77 41.62
C ASP A 162 -24.36 -3.08 40.84
N GLN A 163 -23.67 -4.02 41.46
CA GLN A 163 -23.28 -5.29 40.83
C GLN A 163 -24.48 -6.10 40.34
N LYS A 164 -25.61 -6.02 41.05
CA LYS A 164 -26.83 -6.76 40.68
C LYS A 164 -27.41 -6.27 39.34
N THR A 165 -27.47 -4.95 39.14
CA THR A 165 -27.96 -4.36 37.89
C THR A 165 -26.95 -4.54 36.76
N LEU A 166 -25.64 -4.46 37.04
CA LEU A 166 -24.61 -4.77 36.04
C LEU A 166 -24.71 -6.22 35.55
N VAL A 167 -24.95 -7.18 36.45
CA VAL A 167 -25.21 -8.58 36.10
C VAL A 167 -26.50 -8.74 35.30
N GLU A 168 -27.58 -8.03 35.67
CA GLU A 168 -28.84 -8.05 34.91
C GLU A 168 -28.63 -7.54 33.48
N LEU A 169 -27.89 -6.44 33.30
CA LEU A 169 -27.57 -5.87 31.99
C LEU A 169 -26.64 -6.78 31.18
N ALA A 170 -25.64 -7.41 31.81
CA ALA A 170 -24.77 -8.39 31.17
C ALA A 170 -25.53 -9.60 30.66
N MET A 171 -26.43 -10.16 31.49
CA MET A 171 -27.30 -11.27 31.09
C MET A 171 -28.30 -10.86 30.00
N PHE A 172 -28.79 -9.62 30.04
CA PHE A 172 -29.65 -9.10 28.99
C PHE A 172 -28.87 -9.00 27.66
N ALA A 173 -27.66 -8.46 27.66
CA ALA A 173 -26.78 -8.41 26.49
C ALA A 173 -26.45 -9.82 25.95
N ALA A 174 -26.11 -10.77 26.83
CA ALA A 174 -25.84 -12.16 26.49
C ALA A 174 -27.00 -12.91 25.82
N ARG A 175 -28.23 -12.43 26.00
CA ARG A 175 -29.43 -12.98 25.35
C ARG A 175 -29.74 -12.32 24.01
N GLN A 176 -29.14 -11.18 23.70
CA GLN A 176 -29.47 -10.36 22.53
C GLN A 176 -28.35 -10.31 21.48
N GLU A 177 -27.09 -10.54 21.86
CA GLU A 177 -25.93 -10.34 20.98
C GLU A 177 -25.59 -11.55 20.09
N GLU A 178 -25.32 -11.31 18.80
CA GLU A 178 -24.82 -12.32 17.85
C GLU A 178 -23.29 -12.60 17.97
N THR A 179 -22.53 -11.83 18.78
CA THR A 179 -21.06 -11.94 18.86
C THR A 179 -20.52 -11.84 20.28
N GLY A 180 -20.08 -12.97 20.86
CA GLY A 180 -19.69 -13.10 22.28
C GLY A 180 -18.45 -12.32 22.77
N TRP A 181 -17.80 -11.50 21.93
CA TRP A 181 -16.67 -10.65 22.33
C TRP A 181 -17.11 -9.43 23.15
N GLN A 182 -18.28 -8.86 22.83
CA GLN A 182 -18.81 -7.65 23.45
C GLN A 182 -19.23 -7.89 24.91
N ILE A 183 -19.81 -9.06 25.23
CA ILE A 183 -20.09 -9.50 26.61
C ILE A 183 -18.82 -9.65 27.46
N SER A 184 -17.72 -10.19 26.91
CA SER A 184 -16.47 -10.32 27.69
C SER A 184 -15.88 -8.95 28.01
N PHE A 185 -15.86 -8.05 27.03
CA PHE A 185 -15.43 -6.67 27.23
C PHE A 185 -16.33 -5.93 28.23
N PHE A 186 -17.64 -6.20 28.21
CA PHE A 186 -18.61 -5.68 29.19
C PHE A 186 -18.29 -6.15 30.61
N ILE A 187 -18.06 -7.45 30.80
CA ILE A 187 -17.70 -8.03 32.09
C ILE A 187 -16.42 -7.38 32.66
N ASP A 188 -15.39 -7.25 31.83
CA ASP A 188 -14.07 -6.76 32.26
C ASP A 188 -14.09 -5.25 32.54
N CYS A 189 -14.81 -4.45 31.74
CA CYS A 189 -14.90 -2.99 31.92
C CYS A 189 -15.66 -2.58 33.19
N TYR A 190 -16.60 -3.40 33.65
CA TYR A 190 -17.51 -3.07 34.76
C TYR A 190 -17.19 -3.79 36.06
N GLY A 191 -16.12 -4.60 36.07
CA GLY A 191 -15.65 -5.28 37.27
C GLY A 191 -16.74 -6.15 37.88
N ILE A 192 -17.45 -6.93 37.05
CA ILE A 192 -18.36 -7.94 37.57
C ILE A 192 -17.51 -8.98 38.30
N THR A 193 -17.61 -9.01 39.63
CA THR A 193 -16.75 -9.85 40.49
C THR A 193 -17.47 -11.08 41.03
N ASP A 194 -18.79 -11.15 40.85
CA ASP A 194 -19.60 -12.29 41.27
C ASP A 194 -19.31 -13.51 40.37
N GLN A 195 -18.53 -14.46 40.90
CA GLN A 195 -18.12 -15.66 40.16
C GLN A 195 -19.29 -16.54 39.72
N LYS A 196 -20.40 -16.55 40.47
CA LYS A 196 -21.58 -17.32 40.12
C LYS A 196 -22.27 -16.67 38.91
N ALA A 197 -22.42 -15.35 38.92
CA ALA A 197 -22.97 -14.62 37.78
C ALA A 197 -22.09 -14.76 36.53
N LEU A 198 -20.77 -14.74 36.68
CA LEU A 198 -19.83 -14.96 35.58
C LEU A 198 -19.99 -16.36 34.95
N ALA A 199 -20.11 -17.40 35.79
CA ALA A 199 -20.35 -18.76 35.32
C ALA A 199 -21.71 -18.88 34.59
N GLU A 200 -22.77 -18.27 35.12
CA GLU A 200 -24.10 -18.27 34.48
C GLU A 200 -24.09 -17.50 33.14
N ILE A 201 -23.38 -16.38 33.04
CA ILE A 201 -23.22 -15.62 31.79
C ILE A 201 -22.42 -16.45 30.77
N ASP A 202 -21.33 -17.12 31.19
CA ASP A 202 -20.53 -17.97 30.31
C ASP A 202 -21.32 -19.19 29.81
N GLU A 203 -22.12 -19.83 30.68
CA GLU A 203 -23.01 -20.93 30.31
C GLU A 203 -24.09 -20.46 29.30
N LEU A 204 -24.71 -19.29 29.53
CA LEU A 204 -25.65 -18.68 28.59
C LEU A 204 -25.01 -18.40 27.23
N CYS A 205 -23.78 -17.88 27.22
CA CYS A 205 -23.03 -17.63 25.99
C CYS A 205 -22.66 -18.94 25.27
N GLN A 206 -22.23 -19.98 25.99
CA GLN A 206 -21.92 -21.28 25.38
C GLN A 206 -23.17 -21.97 24.83
N LYS A 207 -24.29 -21.88 25.54
CA LYS A 207 -25.57 -22.48 25.12
C LYS A 207 -26.13 -21.81 23.87
N ASN A 208 -26.07 -20.49 23.81
CA ASN A 208 -26.56 -19.75 22.65
C ASN A 208 -25.56 -19.78 21.48
N TYR A 209 -24.27 -20.01 21.75
CA TYR A 209 -23.19 -20.02 20.76
C TYR A 209 -22.24 -21.21 21.00
N PRO A 210 -22.61 -22.44 20.61
CA PRO A 210 -21.83 -23.66 20.89
C PRO A 210 -20.46 -23.70 20.20
N HIS A 211 -20.21 -22.83 19.21
CA HIS A 211 -18.90 -22.64 18.57
C HIS A 211 -17.97 -21.69 19.34
N ARG A 212 -18.34 -21.27 20.56
CA ARG A 212 -17.58 -20.29 21.35
C ARG A 212 -16.31 -20.89 21.91
N LYS A 213 -15.19 -20.32 21.43
CA LYS A 213 -13.87 -20.35 22.05
C LYS A 213 -13.96 -19.87 23.51
N SER A 214 -13.40 -20.63 24.45
CA SER A 214 -13.29 -20.32 25.88
C SER A 214 -12.75 -18.91 26.13
N ARG A 215 -12.97 -18.35 27.34
CA ARG A 215 -12.45 -17.02 27.72
C ARG A 215 -10.94 -16.89 27.47
N THR A 216 -10.20 -17.98 27.62
CA THR A 216 -8.75 -18.07 27.31
C THR A 216 -8.47 -17.97 25.81
N GLU A 217 -9.23 -18.67 24.97
CA GLU A 217 -9.10 -18.61 23.51
C GLU A 217 -9.59 -17.26 22.94
N LEU A 218 -10.57 -16.62 23.58
CA LEU A 218 -10.98 -15.26 23.25
C LEU A 218 -9.91 -14.24 23.65
N ALA A 219 -9.33 -14.36 24.85
CA ALA A 219 -8.20 -13.53 25.26
C ALA A 219 -6.99 -13.68 24.32
N GLN A 220 -6.74 -14.91 23.84
CA GLN A 220 -5.75 -15.18 22.81
C GLN A 220 -6.07 -14.47 21.49
N LEU A 221 -7.31 -14.58 20.99
CA LEU A 221 -7.72 -13.94 19.75
C LEU A 221 -7.64 -12.40 19.85
N ILE A 222 -8.05 -11.84 21.00
CA ILE A 222 -7.95 -10.40 21.27
C ILE A 222 -6.48 -9.98 21.30
N ALA A 223 -5.64 -10.69 22.04
CA ALA A 223 -4.22 -10.37 22.11
C ALA A 223 -3.57 -10.46 20.73
N GLN A 224 -3.90 -11.47 19.94
CA GLN A 224 -3.43 -11.62 18.56
C GLN A 224 -3.89 -10.46 17.68
N GLN A 225 -5.19 -10.18 17.62
CA GLN A 225 -5.73 -9.06 16.83
C GLN A 225 -5.19 -7.70 17.30
N PHE A 226 -4.97 -7.54 18.60
CA PHE A 226 -4.43 -6.31 19.17
C PHE A 226 -2.96 -6.11 18.79
N ILE A 227 -2.15 -7.18 18.79
CA ILE A 227 -0.77 -7.18 18.27
C ILE A 227 -0.76 -6.93 16.75
N GLU A 228 -1.66 -7.56 16.00
CA GLU A 228 -1.76 -7.39 14.55
C GLU A 228 -2.13 -5.95 14.15
N LYS A 229 -3.03 -5.31 14.92
CA LYS A 229 -3.56 -3.98 14.62
C LYS A 229 -2.73 -2.83 15.17
N ASN A 230 -2.26 -2.94 16.42
CA ASN A 230 -1.55 -1.85 17.11
C ASN A 230 -0.05 -2.09 17.18
N GLY A 231 0.42 -3.17 16.56
CA GLY A 231 1.81 -3.57 16.59
C GLY A 231 2.26 -3.94 18.01
N PRO A 232 3.57 -3.91 18.26
CA PRO A 232 4.18 -4.37 19.50
C PRO A 232 3.92 -3.43 20.71
N TYR A 233 3.26 -2.28 20.54
CA TYR A 233 2.82 -1.49 21.71
C TYR A 233 1.80 -2.24 22.56
N ALA A 234 1.10 -3.20 21.94
CA ALA A 234 0.26 -4.17 22.61
C ALA A 234 0.99 -4.95 23.73
N LEU A 235 2.31 -5.14 23.60
CA LEU A 235 3.14 -5.96 24.48
C LEU A 235 3.27 -5.38 25.88
N ARG A 236 3.10 -4.07 26.04
CA ARG A 236 3.11 -3.41 27.35
C ARG A 236 2.02 -3.94 28.27
N HIS A 237 0.93 -4.41 27.66
CA HIS A 237 -0.29 -4.84 28.34
C HIS A 237 -0.48 -6.35 28.32
N ILE A 238 0.46 -7.14 27.78
CA ILE A 238 0.24 -8.60 27.64
C ILE A 238 -0.04 -9.29 28.99
N LYS A 239 0.63 -8.83 30.05
CA LYS A 239 0.42 -9.27 31.43
C LYS A 239 -1.00 -8.95 31.96
N ASP A 240 -1.63 -7.92 31.42
CA ASP A 240 -2.95 -7.45 31.85
C ASP A 240 -4.06 -8.40 31.34
N TYR A 241 -3.75 -9.29 30.37
CA TYR A 241 -4.69 -10.29 29.83
C TYR A 241 -4.72 -11.62 30.62
N ASP A 242 -3.91 -11.77 31.68
CA ASP A 242 -3.79 -12.99 32.53
C ASP A 242 -3.65 -14.32 31.73
N ILE A 243 -2.99 -14.28 30.57
CA ILE A 243 -2.74 -15.48 29.76
C ILE A 243 -1.68 -16.34 30.45
N LYS A 244 -2.06 -17.53 30.95
CA LYS A 244 -1.16 -18.43 31.69
C LYS A 244 -0.53 -19.52 30.84
N ASN A 245 -1.11 -19.81 29.68
CA ASN A 245 -0.62 -20.85 28.79
C ASN A 245 0.69 -20.38 28.10
N GLN A 246 1.79 -21.09 28.35
CA GLN A 246 3.11 -20.75 27.83
C GLN A 246 3.19 -20.88 26.30
N GLU A 247 2.54 -21.87 25.69
CA GLU A 247 2.55 -22.05 24.23
C GLU A 247 1.89 -20.86 23.54
N ILE A 248 0.76 -20.38 24.07
CA ILE A 248 0.07 -19.20 23.56
C ILE A 248 0.94 -17.95 23.69
N LEU A 249 1.58 -17.76 24.85
CA LEU A 249 2.48 -16.63 25.08
C LEU A 249 3.67 -16.65 24.11
N VAL A 250 4.22 -17.83 23.83
CA VAL A 250 5.32 -18.01 22.87
C VAL A 250 4.86 -17.62 21.46
N GLU A 251 3.72 -18.11 20.99
CA GLU A 251 3.20 -17.78 19.67
C GLU A 251 2.89 -16.28 19.53
N LEU A 252 2.27 -15.67 20.53
CA LEU A 252 2.03 -14.22 20.55
C LEU A 252 3.35 -13.42 20.54
N ALA A 253 4.39 -13.90 21.24
CA ALA A 253 5.72 -13.28 21.22
C ALA A 253 6.42 -13.43 19.86
N LYS A 254 6.25 -14.56 19.16
CA LYS A 254 6.76 -14.75 17.79
C LYS A 254 6.08 -13.78 16.81
N ILE A 255 4.75 -13.67 16.87
CA ILE A 255 3.99 -12.72 16.02
C ILE A 255 4.46 -11.29 16.26
N ALA A 256 4.65 -10.92 17.53
CA ALA A 256 5.15 -9.60 17.89
C ALA A 256 6.58 -9.36 17.37
N ALA A 257 7.48 -10.33 17.56
CA ALA A 257 8.86 -10.27 17.06
C ALA A 257 8.92 -10.14 15.54
N GLN A 258 8.01 -10.77 14.80
CA GLN A 258 7.92 -10.64 13.34
C GLN A 258 7.48 -9.26 12.88
N LYS A 259 6.79 -8.49 13.72
CA LYS A 259 6.29 -7.15 13.41
C LYS A 259 7.28 -6.06 13.80
N ASP A 260 7.94 -6.21 14.95
CA ASP A 260 8.89 -5.25 15.49
C ASP A 260 9.81 -5.91 16.52
N GLY A 261 11.09 -6.04 16.16
CA GLY A 261 12.08 -6.67 17.02
C GLY A 261 12.44 -5.86 18.27
N VAL A 262 12.49 -4.52 18.17
CA VAL A 262 12.89 -3.62 19.26
C VAL A 262 11.91 -3.66 20.40
N ILE A 263 10.63 -3.39 20.12
CA ILE A 263 9.62 -3.29 21.16
C ILE A 263 9.36 -4.67 21.76
N THR A 264 9.46 -5.73 20.96
CA THR A 264 9.41 -7.11 21.48
C THR A 264 10.54 -7.40 22.45
N ALA A 265 11.77 -7.01 22.11
CA ALA A 265 12.91 -7.15 23.01
C ALA A 265 12.78 -6.33 24.29
N GLU A 266 12.17 -5.15 24.21
CA GLU A 266 11.97 -4.28 25.36
C GLU A 266 11.03 -4.92 26.40
N TYR A 267 9.95 -5.58 25.93
CA TYR A 267 8.88 -6.11 26.76
C TYR A 267 8.83 -7.65 26.87
N ILE A 268 9.80 -8.39 26.34
CA ILE A 268 9.76 -9.87 26.34
C ILE A 268 9.54 -10.47 27.74
N LYS A 269 10.09 -9.84 28.79
CA LYS A 269 9.89 -10.29 30.18
C LYS A 269 8.43 -10.23 30.62
N ASN A 270 7.60 -9.35 30.03
CA ASN A 270 6.18 -9.23 30.38
C ASN A 270 5.36 -10.46 29.97
N TYR A 271 5.85 -11.24 29.00
CA TYR A 271 5.22 -12.50 28.61
C TYR A 271 5.37 -13.59 29.67
N GLY A 272 6.36 -13.49 30.57
CA GLY A 272 6.61 -14.54 31.56
C GLY A 272 7.00 -15.89 30.93
N ILE A 273 7.57 -15.89 29.71
CA ILE A 273 8.08 -17.10 29.05
C ILE A 273 9.34 -17.56 29.78
N LYS A 274 9.33 -18.80 30.26
CA LYS A 274 10.45 -19.38 31.01
C LYS A 274 11.29 -20.36 30.19
N ASP A 275 10.72 -20.91 29.13
CA ASP A 275 11.39 -21.89 28.30
C ASP A 275 12.50 -21.23 27.46
N GLN A 276 13.73 -21.68 27.67
CA GLN A 276 14.92 -21.13 27.01
C GLN A 276 14.90 -21.36 25.50
N LYS A 277 14.41 -22.52 25.04
CA LYS A 277 14.36 -22.83 23.61
C LYS A 277 13.42 -21.88 22.89
N SER A 278 12.26 -21.62 23.47
CA SER A 278 11.28 -20.67 22.94
C SER A 278 11.82 -19.24 22.93
N LEU A 279 12.50 -18.81 24.00
CA LEU A 279 13.14 -17.49 24.04
C LEU A 279 14.16 -17.34 22.91
N VAL A 280 15.01 -18.36 22.68
CA VAL A 280 15.98 -18.36 21.58
C VAL A 280 15.29 -18.23 20.22
N GLU A 281 14.21 -18.98 19.98
CA GLU A 281 13.46 -18.90 18.72
C GLU A 281 12.86 -17.51 18.49
N ILE A 282 12.22 -16.93 19.51
CA ILE A 282 11.65 -15.57 19.47
C ILE A 282 12.75 -14.54 19.21
N THR A 283 13.89 -14.65 19.90
CA THR A 283 15.00 -13.70 19.73
C THR A 283 15.62 -13.79 18.34
N LYS A 284 15.74 -14.98 17.74
CA LYS A 284 16.22 -15.11 16.35
C LYS A 284 15.29 -14.42 15.36
N ILE A 285 13.98 -14.60 15.52
CA ILE A 285 12.97 -13.91 14.70
C ILE A 285 13.10 -12.39 14.86
N ALA A 286 13.23 -11.92 16.09
CA ALA A 286 13.36 -10.49 16.37
C ALA A 286 14.69 -9.92 15.85
N ALA A 287 15.79 -10.67 15.91
CA ALA A 287 17.11 -10.25 15.43
C ALA A 287 17.15 -10.17 13.90
N TRP A 288 16.43 -11.06 13.22
CA TRP A 288 16.28 -11.02 11.77
C TRP A 288 15.48 -9.80 11.30
N GLN A 289 14.53 -9.31 12.12
CA GLN A 289 13.77 -8.10 11.82
C GLN A 289 14.52 -6.81 12.20
N ASP A 290 15.21 -6.82 13.36
CA ASP A 290 15.90 -5.64 13.87
C ASP A 290 17.13 -6.04 14.71
N GLY A 291 18.28 -6.11 14.04
CA GLY A 291 19.55 -6.43 14.68
C GLY A 291 19.96 -5.42 15.76
N ARG A 292 19.67 -4.14 15.55
CA ARG A 292 19.99 -3.05 16.48
C ARG A 292 19.24 -3.18 17.79
N GLY A 293 17.92 -3.36 17.73
CA GLY A 293 17.07 -3.52 18.90
C GLY A 293 17.48 -4.70 19.77
N ILE A 294 17.81 -5.82 19.13
CA ILE A 294 18.24 -7.02 19.83
C ILE A 294 19.62 -6.87 20.45
N SER A 295 20.59 -6.31 19.73
CA SER A 295 21.93 -6.07 20.29
C SER A 295 21.90 -5.17 21.54
N LEU A 296 20.98 -4.19 21.58
CA LEU A 296 20.73 -3.35 22.77
C LEU A 296 20.07 -4.12 23.93
N CYS A 297 19.15 -5.04 23.63
CA CYS A 297 18.25 -5.64 24.62
C CYS A 297 18.51 -7.14 24.90
N ILE A 298 19.49 -7.79 24.27
CA ILE A 298 19.70 -9.24 24.35
C ILE A 298 19.79 -9.77 25.80
N LYS A 299 20.44 -9.03 26.69
CA LYS A 299 20.52 -9.35 28.13
C LYS A 299 19.15 -9.47 28.80
N ARG A 300 18.11 -8.81 28.29
CA ARG A 300 16.75 -8.85 28.84
C ARG A 300 16.05 -10.17 28.55
N TYR A 301 16.43 -10.89 27.49
CA TYR A 301 15.86 -12.21 27.20
C TYR A 301 16.31 -13.28 28.20
N GLY A 302 17.41 -13.06 28.92
CA GLY A 302 17.92 -14.03 29.90
C GLY A 302 18.33 -15.36 29.27
N ILE A 303 18.78 -15.34 28.01
CA ILE A 303 19.33 -16.49 27.32
C ILE A 303 20.73 -16.77 27.88
N THR A 304 20.97 -17.99 28.34
CA THR A 304 22.27 -18.40 28.89
C THR A 304 23.03 -19.38 27.99
N ASP A 305 22.37 -19.95 26.98
CA ASP A 305 23.00 -20.84 26.00
C ASP A 305 23.93 -20.04 25.08
N GLN A 306 25.23 -20.27 25.23
CA GLN A 306 26.27 -19.62 24.44
C GLN A 306 26.15 -19.91 22.94
N LYS A 307 25.80 -21.15 22.55
CA LYS A 307 25.66 -21.48 21.13
C LYS A 307 24.50 -20.69 20.51
N ALA A 308 23.40 -20.56 21.23
CA ALA A 308 22.27 -19.77 20.78
C ALA A 308 22.60 -18.27 20.68
N LEU A 309 23.31 -17.71 21.66
CA LEU A 309 23.75 -16.30 21.65
C LEU A 309 24.65 -15.99 20.46
N VAL A 310 25.52 -16.92 20.08
CA VAL A 310 26.38 -16.80 18.90
C VAL A 310 25.56 -16.76 17.61
N GLU A 311 24.60 -17.67 17.46
CA GLU A 311 23.73 -17.69 16.28
C GLU A 311 22.89 -16.41 16.18
N ILE A 312 22.37 -15.91 17.31
CA ILE A 312 21.61 -14.65 17.35
C ILE A 312 22.52 -13.46 17.00
N ALA A 313 23.75 -13.40 17.51
CA ALA A 313 24.70 -12.33 17.20
C ALA A 313 25.05 -12.28 15.70
N LYS A 314 25.22 -13.45 15.06
CA LYS A 314 25.44 -13.53 13.60
C LYS A 314 24.25 -12.98 12.81
N ILE A 315 23.02 -13.35 13.20
CA ILE A 315 21.80 -12.85 12.55
C ILE A 315 21.68 -11.33 12.76
N ALA A 316 21.92 -10.83 13.96
CA ALA A 316 21.85 -9.39 14.26
C ALA A 316 22.91 -8.60 13.48
N ALA A 317 24.13 -9.13 13.35
CA ALA A 317 25.20 -8.50 12.57
C ALA A 317 24.86 -8.40 11.07
N GLN A 318 24.14 -9.37 10.52
CA GLN A 318 23.65 -9.32 9.13
C GLN A 318 22.60 -8.23 8.90
N GLN A 319 21.89 -7.80 9.94
CA GLN A 319 20.86 -6.76 9.83
C GLN A 319 21.39 -5.37 10.19
N ASP A 320 22.23 -5.26 11.22
CA ASP A 320 22.87 -4.01 11.63
C ASP A 320 24.24 -4.32 12.26
N ALA A 321 25.26 -4.40 11.40
CA ALA A 321 26.62 -4.74 11.79
C ALA A 321 27.28 -3.68 12.69
N ALA A 322 27.01 -2.39 12.48
CA ALA A 322 27.55 -1.30 13.30
C ALA A 322 27.09 -1.42 14.75
N VAL A 323 25.78 -1.49 14.97
CA VAL A 323 25.21 -1.52 16.32
C VAL A 323 25.51 -2.87 16.98
N THR A 324 25.48 -3.96 16.22
CA THR A 324 25.86 -5.27 16.77
C THR A 324 27.32 -5.28 17.22
N SER A 325 28.22 -4.67 16.47
CA SER A 325 29.62 -4.49 16.87
C SER A 325 29.78 -3.57 18.09
N GLU A 326 29.01 -2.48 18.16
CA GLU A 326 28.99 -1.60 19.33
C GLU A 326 28.59 -2.34 20.60
N PHE A 327 27.57 -3.19 20.52
CA PHE A 327 26.99 -3.90 21.66
C PHE A 327 27.36 -5.38 21.74
N ILE A 328 28.42 -5.84 21.06
CA ILE A 328 28.77 -7.27 21.02
C ILE A 328 28.99 -7.87 22.42
N LYS A 329 29.52 -7.07 23.36
CA LYS A 329 29.70 -7.47 24.77
C LYS A 329 28.38 -7.79 25.49
N ASN A 330 27.23 -7.32 24.98
CA ASN A 330 25.94 -7.65 25.56
C ASN A 330 25.56 -9.12 25.38
N TYR A 331 26.07 -9.78 24.34
CA TYR A 331 25.85 -11.20 24.09
C TYR A 331 26.60 -12.09 25.07
N GLY A 332 27.59 -11.58 25.81
CA GLY A 332 28.35 -12.37 26.78
C GLY A 332 29.16 -13.52 26.15
N ILE A 333 29.51 -13.39 24.88
CA ILE A 333 30.35 -14.33 24.14
C ILE A 333 31.81 -13.99 24.45
N THR A 334 32.58 -14.97 24.92
CA THR A 334 34.01 -14.79 25.28
C THR A 334 34.95 -15.66 24.47
N ASN A 335 34.42 -16.60 23.68
CA ASN A 335 35.23 -17.46 22.81
C ASN A 335 35.79 -16.65 21.63
N GLN A 336 37.12 -16.60 21.52
CA GLN A 336 37.84 -15.78 20.54
C GLN A 336 37.54 -16.18 19.09
N GLU A 337 37.56 -17.48 18.75
CA GLU A 337 37.27 -17.96 17.39
C GLU A 337 35.86 -17.54 16.95
N THR A 338 34.91 -17.58 17.88
CA THR A 338 33.53 -17.19 17.61
C THR A 338 33.37 -15.68 17.43
N LEU A 339 34.05 -14.88 18.24
CA LEU A 339 34.07 -13.42 18.09
C LEU A 339 34.72 -12.99 16.77
N ILE A 340 35.78 -13.69 16.36
CA ILE A 340 36.42 -13.50 15.05
C ILE A 340 35.43 -13.78 13.91
N GLU A 341 34.66 -14.88 14.00
CA GLU A 341 33.67 -15.23 12.98
C GLU A 341 32.55 -14.17 12.89
N ILE A 342 32.03 -13.71 14.03
CA ILE A 342 31.00 -12.65 14.05
C ILE A 342 31.56 -11.34 13.50
N ALA A 343 32.78 -10.95 13.87
CA ALA A 343 33.43 -9.73 13.38
C ALA A 343 33.68 -9.76 11.86
N LYS A 344 34.03 -10.93 11.30
CA LYS A 344 34.16 -11.10 9.83
C LYS A 344 32.82 -10.88 9.13
N ASN A 345 31.75 -11.49 9.63
CA ASN A 345 30.42 -11.30 9.07
C ASN A 345 29.97 -9.83 9.17
N ALA A 346 30.19 -9.19 10.32
CA ALA A 346 29.86 -7.77 10.50
C ALA A 346 30.65 -6.87 9.54
N ALA A 347 31.95 -7.13 9.34
CA ALA A 347 32.80 -6.36 8.44
C ALA A 347 32.38 -6.47 6.96
N GLN A 348 31.82 -7.61 6.55
CA GLN A 348 31.30 -7.81 5.20
C GLN A 348 30.00 -7.03 4.93
N GLU A 349 29.26 -6.69 5.97
CA GLU A 349 27.98 -5.98 5.87
C GLU A 349 28.13 -4.47 6.10
N ASP A 350 28.96 -4.07 7.07
CA ASP A 350 29.29 -2.66 7.37
C ASP A 350 30.74 -2.54 7.84
N GLY A 351 31.65 -2.25 6.91
CA GLY A 351 33.08 -2.11 7.17
C GLY A 351 33.41 -0.93 8.08
N SER A 352 32.71 0.20 7.93
CA SER A 352 32.93 1.42 8.73
C SER A 352 32.49 1.23 10.17
N GLY A 353 31.25 0.78 10.37
CA GLY A 353 30.68 0.51 11.68
C GLY A 353 31.48 -0.54 12.44
N THR A 354 31.82 -1.65 11.77
CA THR A 354 32.64 -2.70 12.38
C THR A 354 34.03 -2.19 12.74
N SER A 355 34.70 -1.46 11.85
CA SER A 355 36.01 -0.86 12.13
C SER A 355 35.99 0.13 13.30
N LYS A 356 34.93 0.93 13.41
CA LYS A 356 34.74 1.87 14.52
C LYS A 356 34.67 1.13 15.87
N TYR A 357 34.03 -0.02 15.91
CA TYR A 357 33.74 -0.76 17.15
C TYR A 357 34.56 -2.05 17.32
N ILE A 358 35.55 -2.33 16.46
CA ILE A 358 36.29 -3.61 16.47
C ILE A 358 36.93 -3.94 17.83
N ARG A 359 37.35 -2.93 18.60
CA ARG A 359 37.91 -3.10 19.95
C ARG A 359 36.94 -3.76 20.93
N ASN A 360 35.64 -3.68 20.69
CA ASN A 360 34.63 -4.27 21.56
C ASN A 360 34.59 -5.80 21.45
N TYR A 361 35.12 -6.38 20.37
CA TYR A 361 35.28 -7.82 20.22
C TYR A 361 36.45 -8.38 21.03
N GLU A 362 37.36 -7.55 21.54
CA GLU A 362 38.51 -7.97 22.35
C GLU A 362 39.37 -9.07 21.66
N ILE A 363 39.44 -9.02 20.32
CA ILE A 363 40.25 -9.96 19.53
C ILE A 363 41.73 -9.59 19.68
N THR A 364 42.55 -10.54 20.11
CA THR A 364 44.00 -10.32 20.28
C THR A 364 44.85 -10.92 19.17
N ASP A 365 44.27 -11.83 18.37
CA ASP A 365 44.94 -12.44 17.22
C ASP A 365 45.12 -11.43 16.10
N GLN A 366 46.39 -11.06 15.83
CA GLN A 366 46.76 -10.11 14.80
C GLN A 366 46.40 -10.60 13.38
N GLU A 367 46.52 -11.90 13.10
CA GLU A 367 46.20 -12.43 11.77
C GLU A 367 44.68 -12.34 11.52
N ALA A 368 43.87 -12.62 12.54
CA ALA A 368 42.43 -12.46 12.48
C ALA A 368 42.03 -10.98 12.29
N LEU A 369 42.64 -10.06 13.03
CA LEU A 369 42.39 -8.62 12.91
C LEU A 369 42.74 -8.09 11.52
N ILE A 370 43.85 -8.54 10.92
CA ILE A 370 44.22 -8.19 9.54
C ILE A 370 43.15 -8.67 8.56
N LYS A 371 42.72 -9.94 8.66
CA LYS A 371 41.66 -10.48 7.79
C LYS A 371 40.35 -9.72 7.90
N ILE A 372 39.94 -9.34 9.12
CA ILE A 372 38.72 -8.55 9.35
C ILE A 372 38.87 -7.14 8.76
N ALA A 373 40.02 -6.48 8.95
CA ALA A 373 40.28 -5.16 8.38
C ALA A 373 40.30 -5.17 6.85
N MET A 374 40.81 -6.23 6.22
CA MET A 374 40.76 -6.39 4.76
C MET A 374 39.32 -6.56 4.27
N LEU A 375 38.49 -7.36 4.94
CA LEU A 375 37.06 -7.50 4.60
C LEU A 375 36.32 -6.17 4.76
N ALA A 376 36.57 -5.44 5.85
CA ALA A 376 35.98 -4.13 6.09
C ALA A 376 36.41 -3.11 5.02
N ALA A 377 37.69 -3.10 4.62
CA ALA A 377 38.20 -2.21 3.58
C ALA A 377 37.65 -2.54 2.18
N GLN A 378 37.36 -3.83 1.91
CA GLN A 378 36.69 -4.26 0.69
C GLN A 378 35.23 -3.78 0.62
N GLN A 379 34.57 -3.62 1.77
CA GLN A 379 33.19 -3.16 1.85
C GLN A 379 33.09 -1.62 1.88
N ASP A 380 33.85 -0.97 2.77
CA ASP A 380 33.94 0.49 2.90
C ASP A 380 35.38 0.89 3.24
N GLY A 381 36.13 1.26 2.20
CA GLY A 381 37.52 1.67 2.30
C GLY A 381 37.72 2.94 3.13
N SER A 382 36.83 3.93 2.98
CA SER A 382 36.94 5.23 3.64
C SER A 382 36.68 5.12 5.14
N GLY A 383 35.57 4.48 5.49
CA GLY A 383 35.20 4.20 6.88
C GLY A 383 36.25 3.35 7.60
N THR A 384 36.74 2.29 6.94
CA THR A 384 37.79 1.44 7.50
C THR A 384 39.08 2.21 7.74
N SER A 385 39.51 3.03 6.77
CA SER A 385 40.72 3.84 6.88
C SER A 385 40.66 4.82 8.05
N LYS A 386 39.53 5.52 8.21
CA LYS A 386 39.29 6.43 9.33
C LYS A 386 39.47 5.76 10.70
N TYR A 387 39.10 4.48 10.81
CA TYR A 387 39.13 3.71 12.05
C TYR A 387 40.22 2.64 12.11
N ILE A 388 41.19 2.60 11.18
CA ILE A 388 42.19 1.52 11.12
C ILE A 388 43.00 1.34 12.41
N LYS A 389 43.28 2.45 13.11
CA LYS A 389 43.97 2.44 14.42
C LYS A 389 43.22 1.67 15.49
N ASN A 390 41.92 1.41 15.31
CA ASN A 390 41.14 0.63 16.26
C ASN A 390 41.51 -0.85 16.27
N TYR A 391 41.97 -1.38 15.14
CA TYR A 391 42.38 -2.78 15.03
C TYR A 391 43.67 -3.09 15.81
N GLY A 392 44.53 -2.10 16.06
CA GLY A 392 45.81 -2.33 16.74
C GLY A 392 46.76 -3.24 15.95
N ILE A 393 46.67 -3.23 14.63
CA ILE A 393 47.58 -3.96 13.73
C ILE A 393 48.96 -3.29 13.79
N THR A 394 49.99 -4.07 14.06
CA THR A 394 51.38 -3.60 14.16
C THR A 394 52.24 -3.98 12.96
N ASP A 395 51.76 -4.92 12.13
CA ASP A 395 52.42 -5.29 10.89
C ASP A 395 52.23 -4.21 9.82
N GLN A 396 53.30 -3.47 9.55
CA GLN A 396 53.32 -2.39 8.57
C GLN A 396 52.99 -2.90 7.15
N LYS A 397 53.40 -4.12 6.80
CA LYS A 397 53.11 -4.68 5.47
C LYS A 397 51.61 -4.93 5.33
N ALA A 398 50.97 -5.49 6.35
CA ALA A 398 49.53 -5.69 6.36
C ALA A 398 48.75 -4.36 6.31
N LEU A 399 49.20 -3.33 7.04
CA LEU A 399 48.61 -1.99 6.98
C LEU A 399 48.67 -1.39 5.57
N ILE A 400 49.79 -1.58 4.86
CA ILE A 400 49.93 -1.16 3.46
C ILE A 400 48.96 -1.92 2.56
N GLU A 401 48.83 -3.24 2.71
CA GLU A 401 47.91 -4.06 1.91
C GLU A 401 46.44 -3.65 2.15
N ILE A 402 46.05 -3.39 3.40
CA ILE A 402 44.70 -2.89 3.75
C ILE A 402 44.48 -1.50 3.15
N ALA A 403 45.47 -0.60 3.23
CA ALA A 403 45.38 0.73 2.64
C ALA A 403 45.17 0.67 1.12
N TYR A 404 45.86 -0.23 0.41
CA TYR A 404 45.64 -0.44 -1.02
C TYR A 404 44.21 -0.90 -1.32
N LEU A 405 43.70 -1.89 -0.57
CA LEU A 405 42.33 -2.37 -0.74
C LEU A 405 41.31 -1.26 -0.48
N ALA A 406 41.49 -0.49 0.59
CA ALA A 406 40.62 0.61 0.95
C ALA A 406 40.56 1.67 -0.15
N ILE A 407 41.70 2.07 -0.70
CA ILE A 407 41.74 3.01 -1.84
C ILE A 407 41.01 2.43 -3.03
N GLN A 408 41.26 1.16 -3.36
CA GLN A 408 40.64 0.52 -4.52
C GLN A 408 39.11 0.58 -4.47
N MET A 409 38.53 0.49 -3.28
CA MET A 409 37.07 0.57 -3.08
C MET A 409 36.57 2.02 -2.95
N SER A 410 37.33 2.91 -2.30
CA SER A 410 36.98 4.33 -2.14
C SER A 410 37.01 5.13 -3.46
N ILE A 411 37.67 4.63 -4.52
CA ILE A 411 37.72 5.27 -5.85
C ILE A 411 36.32 5.58 -6.41
N PHE A 412 35.30 4.82 -6.02
CA PHE A 412 33.94 5.01 -6.49
C PHE A 412 33.11 6.01 -5.66
N SER A 413 33.57 6.41 -4.48
CA SER A 413 32.74 7.13 -3.49
C SER A 413 33.36 8.39 -2.89
N CYS A 414 34.67 8.65 -3.06
CA CYS A 414 35.39 9.70 -2.33
C CYS A 414 36.15 10.65 -3.25
N SER A 415 36.26 11.93 -2.88
CA SER A 415 37.16 12.88 -3.57
C SER A 415 38.62 12.55 -3.29
N ILE A 416 39.52 12.87 -4.22
CA ILE A 416 40.97 12.62 -4.06
C ILE A 416 41.52 13.22 -2.77
N SER A 417 40.99 14.36 -2.30
CA SER A 417 41.39 14.95 -1.02
C SER A 417 41.01 14.10 0.19
N GLY A 418 39.86 13.43 0.17
CA GLY A 418 39.42 12.53 1.25
C GLY A 418 40.32 11.30 1.39
N ILE A 419 40.76 10.75 0.26
CA ILE A 419 41.69 9.59 0.21
C ILE A 419 43.03 9.93 0.91
N TRP A 420 43.50 11.17 0.84
CA TRP A 420 44.74 11.58 1.49
C TRP A 420 44.62 11.68 3.01
N ASP A 421 43.52 12.25 3.49
CA ASP A 421 43.25 12.33 4.92
C ASP A 421 43.06 10.91 5.51
N GLU A 422 42.44 10.01 4.74
CA GLU A 422 42.28 8.59 5.08
C GLU A 422 43.63 7.85 5.22
N LEU A 423 44.58 8.10 4.32
CA LEU A 423 45.89 7.42 4.34
C LEU A 423 46.79 7.83 5.50
N LEU A 424 46.59 9.04 6.05
CA LEU A 424 47.32 9.50 7.24
C LEU A 424 47.02 8.64 8.48
N HIS A 425 45.90 7.92 8.51
CA HIS A 425 45.53 7.08 9.64
C HIS A 425 46.33 5.78 9.74
N TYR A 426 46.98 5.33 8.65
CA TYR A 426 47.76 4.08 8.61
C TYR A 426 49.19 4.22 9.16
N GLY A 427 49.65 5.43 9.47
CA GLY A 427 51.02 5.63 9.98
C GLY A 427 52.11 5.29 8.97
N LEU A 428 51.81 5.43 7.67
CA LEU A 428 52.74 5.15 6.58
C LEU A 428 53.84 6.22 6.51
N SER A 429 55.05 5.80 6.11
CA SER A 429 56.14 6.73 5.80
C SER A 429 55.81 7.59 4.57
N LYS A 430 56.51 8.72 4.45
CA LYS A 430 56.33 9.63 3.31
C LYS A 430 56.63 8.94 1.97
N GLU A 431 57.59 8.02 1.95
CA GLU A 431 57.96 7.21 0.78
C GLU A 431 56.89 6.18 0.42
N GLU A 432 56.24 5.55 1.40
CA GLU A 432 55.12 4.61 1.19
C GLU A 432 53.88 5.33 0.67
N LEU A 433 53.53 6.48 1.25
CA LEU A 433 52.47 7.36 0.73
C LEU A 433 52.74 7.76 -0.72
N LYS A 434 54.00 8.08 -1.06
CA LYS A 434 54.41 8.42 -2.43
C LYS A 434 54.31 7.24 -3.40
N ARG A 435 54.57 6.01 -2.94
CA ARG A 435 54.39 4.79 -3.77
C ARG A 435 52.91 4.52 -4.05
N ILE A 436 52.06 4.64 -3.03
CA ILE A 436 50.61 4.52 -3.17
C ILE A 436 50.06 5.60 -4.11
N GLN A 437 50.55 6.84 -4.01
CA GLN A 437 50.26 7.95 -4.94
C GLN A 437 50.56 7.61 -6.39
N LEU A 438 51.75 7.06 -6.66
CA LEU A 438 52.18 6.69 -8.01
C LEU A 438 51.33 5.55 -8.58
N LEU A 439 50.93 4.58 -7.75
CA LEU A 439 50.05 3.49 -8.16
C LEU A 439 48.64 3.99 -8.48
N TYR A 440 48.07 4.88 -7.64
CA TYR A 440 46.78 5.52 -7.91
C TYR A 440 46.79 6.32 -9.22
N ALA A 441 47.83 7.15 -9.43
CA ALA A 441 48.00 7.92 -10.65
C ALA A 441 48.17 7.03 -11.90
N SER A 442 48.77 5.85 -11.76
CA SER A 442 48.95 4.91 -12.88
C SER A 442 47.65 4.20 -13.30
N HIS A 443 46.73 3.94 -12.38
CA HIS A 443 45.41 3.36 -12.69
C HIS A 443 44.49 4.35 -13.42
N TYR A 444 44.60 5.65 -13.15
CA TYR A 444 43.80 6.69 -13.80
C TYR A 444 44.33 7.13 -15.18
N ALA A 445 45.56 6.75 -15.54
CA ALA A 445 46.22 7.23 -16.75
C ALA A 445 45.87 6.43 -18.02
N LEU A 446 45.12 5.33 -17.93
CA LEU A 446 44.99 4.39 -19.05
C LEU A 446 43.58 4.19 -19.60
N ASP A 447 42.48 4.36 -18.85
CA ASP A 447 41.13 4.21 -19.41
C ASP A 447 40.14 5.23 -18.79
N ASP A 448 39.43 5.95 -19.66
CA ASP A 448 38.25 6.80 -19.40
C ASP A 448 38.38 8.07 -18.52
N ILE A 449 38.63 9.20 -19.20
CA ILE A 449 38.38 10.56 -18.66
C ILE A 449 36.89 10.89 -18.85
N GLU A 450 36.05 10.50 -17.89
CA GLU A 450 34.69 11.02 -17.71
C GLU A 450 34.69 12.41 -17.05
N HIS A 451 33.55 13.10 -17.13
CA HIS A 451 33.35 14.53 -16.87
C HIS A 451 33.83 15.05 -15.49
N SER A 452 33.88 14.19 -14.46
CA SER A 452 34.36 14.51 -13.11
C SER A 452 35.89 14.63 -13.03
N SER A 453 36.62 13.79 -13.76
CA SER A 453 38.10 13.76 -13.78
C SER A 453 38.70 15.02 -14.44
N MET A 454 37.96 15.69 -15.32
CA MET A 454 38.35 16.99 -15.90
C MET A 454 38.30 18.13 -14.88
N GLN A 455 37.31 18.13 -13.98
CA GLN A 455 37.18 19.16 -12.95
C GLN A 455 38.34 19.06 -11.94
N GLU A 456 38.76 17.84 -11.59
CA GLU A 456 39.92 17.60 -10.73
C GLU A 456 41.25 17.90 -11.42
N PHE A 457 41.40 17.58 -12.71
CA PHE A 457 42.58 17.97 -13.50
C PHE A 457 42.75 19.50 -13.57
N VAL A 458 41.64 20.24 -13.72
CA VAL A 458 41.62 21.71 -13.68
C VAL A 458 42.01 22.24 -12.29
N ASN A 459 41.55 21.60 -11.21
CA ASN A 459 41.90 21.99 -9.84
C ASN A 459 43.37 21.69 -9.48
N GLU A 460 43.96 20.60 -10.01
CA GLU A 460 45.40 20.30 -9.89
C GLU A 460 46.24 21.33 -10.65
N CYS A 461 45.84 21.67 -11.88
CA CYS A 461 46.51 22.71 -12.67
C CYS A 461 46.48 24.09 -11.99
N THR A 462 45.46 24.41 -11.18
CA THR A 462 45.37 25.66 -10.41
C THR A 462 46.27 25.71 -9.16
N LYS A 463 46.75 24.56 -8.65
CA LYS A 463 47.67 24.50 -7.48
C LYS A 463 49.15 24.58 -7.89
N SER A 464 49.46 24.30 -9.15
CA SER A 464 50.77 24.51 -9.77
C SER A 464 51.02 26.00 -10.03
N THR A 465 52.11 26.58 -9.53
CA THR A 465 52.51 27.98 -9.79
C THR A 465 52.97 28.24 -11.23
N LYS A 466 52.88 27.25 -12.13
CA LYS A 466 53.17 27.38 -13.55
C LYS A 466 52.00 26.83 -14.37
N PHE A 467 51.17 27.73 -14.87
CA PHE A 467 50.15 27.39 -15.87
C PHE A 467 50.83 27.06 -17.21
N PRO A 468 50.39 26.01 -17.94
CA PRO A 468 50.69 25.91 -19.36
C PRO A 468 50.11 27.14 -20.07
N SER A 469 50.88 27.77 -20.97
CA SER A 469 50.40 28.99 -21.63
C SER A 469 49.12 28.70 -22.41
N PHE A 470 48.15 29.64 -22.39
CA PHE A 470 46.90 29.54 -23.14
C PHE A 470 47.12 29.27 -24.63
N ALA A 471 48.30 29.63 -25.16
CA ALA A 471 48.74 29.29 -26.51
C ALA A 471 48.70 27.78 -26.81
N ILE A 472 48.85 26.91 -25.82
CA ILE A 472 48.77 25.44 -26.00
C ILE A 472 47.33 25.02 -26.28
N PHE A 473 46.34 25.60 -25.61
CA PHE A 473 44.92 25.30 -25.85
C PHE A 473 44.48 25.85 -27.21
N ASP A 474 44.89 27.07 -27.55
CA ASP A 474 44.63 27.67 -28.86
C ASP A 474 45.25 26.85 -29.98
N GLN A 475 46.49 26.39 -29.81
CA GLN A 475 47.16 25.52 -30.78
C GLN A 475 46.42 24.19 -30.94
N LYS A 476 45.95 23.57 -29.84
CA LYS A 476 45.22 22.30 -29.86
C LYS A 476 43.84 22.42 -30.51
N ILE A 477 43.11 23.50 -30.23
CA ILE A 477 41.81 23.79 -30.84
C ILE A 477 41.99 24.04 -32.34
N THR A 478 42.97 24.85 -32.71
CA THR A 478 43.32 25.13 -34.12
C THR A 478 43.73 23.85 -34.86
N GLU A 479 44.44 22.94 -34.19
CA GLU A 479 44.83 21.65 -34.77
C GLU A 479 43.62 20.73 -34.98
N ILE A 480 42.70 20.65 -34.02
CA ILE A 480 41.45 19.89 -34.15
C ILE A 480 40.59 20.48 -35.28
N GLU A 481 40.52 21.80 -35.41
CA GLU A 481 39.79 22.47 -36.49
C GLU A 481 40.39 22.18 -37.88
N LYS A 482 41.73 22.12 -37.97
CA LYS A 482 42.42 21.68 -39.19
C LYS A 482 42.19 20.20 -39.50
N GLN A 483 42.01 19.35 -38.49
CA GLN A 483 41.64 17.94 -38.68
C GLN A 483 40.19 17.81 -39.16
N ILE A 484 39.26 18.56 -38.56
CA ILE A 484 37.84 18.59 -38.96
C ILE A 484 37.70 19.06 -40.41
N SER A 485 38.43 20.08 -40.85
CA SER A 485 38.31 20.60 -42.22
C SER A 485 38.87 19.67 -43.31
N ARG A 486 39.62 18.63 -42.93
CA ARG A 486 40.22 17.65 -43.85
C ARG A 486 39.55 16.29 -43.78
N GLU A 487 38.77 16.01 -42.75
CA GLU A 487 38.14 14.71 -42.53
C GLU A 487 36.84 14.59 -43.33
N GLN A 488 36.73 13.55 -44.17
CA GLN A 488 35.56 13.30 -45.02
C GLN A 488 34.70 12.14 -44.50
N ASP A 489 35.22 11.32 -43.58
CA ASP A 489 34.47 10.23 -42.95
C ASP A 489 33.49 10.79 -41.90
N PRO A 490 32.16 10.61 -42.06
CA PRO A 490 31.14 11.16 -41.17
C PRO A 490 31.32 10.73 -39.70
N TYR A 491 31.79 9.50 -39.45
CA TYR A 491 31.94 8.97 -38.10
C TYR A 491 33.16 9.58 -37.39
N LYS A 492 34.27 9.74 -38.12
CA LYS A 492 35.46 10.41 -37.58
C LYS A 492 35.24 11.90 -37.42
N LEU A 493 34.47 12.51 -38.33
CA LEU A 493 34.08 13.92 -38.25
C LEU A 493 33.25 14.18 -37.00
N GLU A 494 32.27 13.33 -36.70
CA GLU A 494 31.48 13.43 -35.46
C GLU A 494 32.37 13.28 -34.21
N LYS A 495 33.33 12.34 -34.23
CA LYS A 495 34.28 12.15 -33.13
C LYS A 495 35.20 13.37 -32.94
N LEU A 496 35.68 13.97 -34.02
CA LEU A 496 36.50 15.19 -33.98
C LEU A 496 35.69 16.41 -33.54
N GLN A 497 34.43 16.54 -33.95
CA GLN A 497 33.52 17.60 -33.48
C GLN A 497 33.24 17.49 -31.98
N LYS A 498 32.99 16.28 -31.47
CA LYS A 498 32.88 16.01 -30.02
C LYS A 498 34.18 16.37 -29.28
N LYS A 499 35.34 16.07 -29.88
CA LYS A 499 36.65 16.44 -29.33
C LYS A 499 36.87 17.97 -29.27
N LYS A 500 36.43 18.71 -30.30
CA LYS A 500 36.45 20.17 -30.33
C LYS A 500 35.54 20.77 -29.25
N GLN A 501 34.31 20.28 -29.12
CA GLN A 501 33.36 20.74 -28.09
C GLN A 501 33.92 20.54 -26.68
N ARG A 502 34.57 19.39 -26.42
CA ARG A 502 35.23 19.12 -25.14
C ARG A 502 36.40 20.07 -24.88
N ALA A 503 37.25 20.34 -25.88
CA ALA A 503 38.36 21.28 -25.74
C ALA A 503 37.89 22.72 -25.45
N LEU A 504 36.81 23.16 -26.10
CA LEU A 504 36.18 24.47 -25.85
C LEU A 504 35.53 24.54 -24.45
N LEU A 505 34.93 23.46 -23.98
CA LEU A 505 34.38 23.38 -22.63
C LEU A 505 35.48 23.53 -21.58
N CYS A 506 36.61 22.82 -21.75
CA CYS A 506 37.78 22.98 -20.88
C CYS A 506 38.31 24.41 -20.87
N PHE A 507 38.40 25.06 -22.03
CA PHE A 507 38.82 26.46 -22.13
C PHE A 507 37.89 27.40 -21.34
N SER A 508 36.56 27.19 -21.43
CA SER A 508 35.59 28.00 -20.69
C SER A 508 35.68 27.82 -19.17
N LEU A 509 35.94 26.59 -18.71
CA LEU A 509 36.06 26.28 -17.28
C LEU A 509 37.34 26.87 -16.69
N VAL A 510 38.46 26.79 -17.42
CA VAL A 510 39.73 27.41 -17.03
C VAL A 510 39.61 28.94 -17.01
N SER A 511 38.95 29.54 -18.00
CA SER A 511 38.70 30.99 -18.05
C SER A 511 37.84 31.49 -16.88
N ASN A 512 36.83 30.72 -16.47
CA ASN A 512 36.00 31.04 -15.30
C ASN A 512 36.79 30.95 -13.98
N LYS A 513 37.64 29.94 -13.79
CA LYS A 513 38.52 29.83 -12.62
C LYS A 513 39.55 30.97 -12.57
N CYS A 514 40.09 31.42 -13.70
CA CYS A 514 40.98 32.59 -13.73
C CYS A 514 40.32 33.88 -13.22
N ARG A 515 39.01 34.07 -13.43
CA ARG A 515 38.26 35.20 -12.84
C ARG A 515 38.06 35.04 -11.33
N GLU A 516 37.83 33.82 -10.85
CA GLU A 516 37.70 33.51 -9.42
C GLU A 516 38.98 33.85 -8.62
N PHE A 517 40.15 33.77 -9.28
CA PHE A 517 41.45 34.16 -8.72
C PHE A 517 41.93 35.56 -9.12
N ASN A 518 41.05 36.41 -9.66
CA ASN A 518 41.35 37.81 -10.02
C ASN A 518 42.46 37.99 -11.08
N ILE A 519 42.62 37.03 -11.99
CA ILE A 519 43.56 37.10 -13.10
C ILE A 519 42.88 37.85 -14.27
N SER A 520 43.43 39.02 -14.63
CA SER A 520 42.90 39.86 -15.71
C SER A 520 42.97 39.14 -17.07
N LEU A 521 41.82 38.97 -17.72
CA LEU A 521 41.71 38.49 -19.10
C LEU A 521 41.84 39.65 -20.08
N SER A 522 42.53 39.45 -21.21
CA SER A 522 42.64 40.49 -22.24
C SER A 522 41.28 40.80 -22.90
N GLU A 523 41.13 41.99 -23.51
CA GLU A 523 39.88 42.40 -24.19
C GLU A 523 39.44 41.40 -25.27
N ASP A 524 40.39 40.78 -25.98
CA ASP A 524 40.11 39.74 -26.97
C ASP A 524 39.50 38.46 -26.36
N GLN A 525 39.94 38.08 -25.16
CA GLN A 525 39.43 36.92 -24.42
C GLN A 525 38.04 37.18 -23.83
N GLN A 526 37.77 38.43 -23.42
CA GLN A 526 36.46 38.85 -22.93
C GLN A 526 35.42 38.91 -24.05
N SER A 527 35.80 39.39 -25.24
CA SER A 527 34.94 39.42 -26.44
C SER A 527 34.53 38.02 -26.89
N TYR A 528 35.42 37.03 -26.78
CA TYR A 528 35.14 35.64 -27.13
C TYR A 528 34.14 34.97 -26.18
N PHE A 529 34.22 35.30 -24.88
CA PHE A 529 33.31 34.80 -23.85
C PHE A 529 31.89 35.34 -24.03
N ILE A 530 31.75 36.63 -24.37
CA ILE A 530 30.46 37.27 -24.64
C ILE A 530 29.81 36.69 -25.90
N LYS A 531 30.57 36.51 -26.99
CA LYS A 531 30.07 35.86 -28.20
C LYS A 531 29.64 34.40 -27.99
N ALA A 532 30.24 33.69 -27.02
CA ALA A 532 29.85 32.32 -26.68
C ALA A 532 28.52 32.23 -25.89
N LEU A 533 28.10 33.31 -25.23
CA LEU A 533 26.83 33.42 -24.51
C LEU A 533 25.68 33.87 -25.43
N GLU A 534 25.97 34.71 -26.42
CA GLU A 534 25.00 35.21 -27.40
C GLU A 534 24.48 34.13 -28.37
N HIS A 535 25.17 32.98 -28.47
CA HIS A 535 24.84 31.89 -29.39
C HIS A 535 24.09 30.70 -28.76
N ARG A 536 23.59 30.78 -27.51
CA ARG A 536 22.99 29.63 -26.82
C ARG A 536 21.47 29.69 -26.67
N ASN A 537 20.85 28.51 -26.74
CA ASN A 537 19.44 28.26 -26.46
C ASN A 537 19.14 28.46 -24.95
N GLN A 538 17.96 29.01 -24.65
CA GLN A 538 17.38 29.22 -23.32
C GLN A 538 17.57 28.05 -22.31
N LYS A 539 17.56 26.79 -22.77
CA LYS A 539 17.79 25.58 -21.95
C LYS A 539 19.21 25.51 -21.37
N GLU A 540 20.20 25.96 -22.11
CA GLU A 540 21.62 25.94 -21.71
C GLU A 540 21.96 27.14 -20.81
N SER A 541 21.29 28.28 -21.03
CA SER A 541 21.38 29.44 -20.13
C SER A 541 20.80 29.12 -18.75
N CYS A 542 19.71 28.35 -18.68
CA CYS A 542 19.17 27.83 -17.43
C CYS A 542 20.14 26.87 -16.73
N PHE A 543 20.76 25.94 -17.46
CA PHE A 543 21.75 25.01 -16.90
C PHE A 543 22.99 25.73 -16.35
N LEU A 544 23.48 26.75 -17.07
CA LEU A 544 24.62 27.56 -16.62
C LEU A 544 24.29 28.36 -15.35
N MET A 545 23.08 28.93 -15.26
CA MET A 545 22.61 29.64 -14.06
C MET A 545 22.39 28.72 -12.87
N GLN A 546 21.93 27.49 -13.11
CA GLN A 546 21.77 26.45 -12.09
C GLN A 546 23.14 26.01 -11.53
N THR A 547 24.15 25.91 -12.41
CA THR A 547 25.54 25.61 -12.03
C THR A 547 26.18 26.77 -11.26
N LEU A 548 25.89 28.03 -11.63
CA LEU A 548 26.35 29.20 -10.90
C LEU A 548 25.71 29.27 -9.50
N ALA A 549 24.41 29.02 -9.38
CA ALA A 549 23.70 29.04 -8.09
C ALA A 549 24.23 27.99 -7.08
N GLN A 550 24.72 26.85 -7.56
CA GLN A 550 25.26 25.77 -6.72
C GLN A 550 26.66 26.04 -6.16
N ASN A 551 27.41 27.02 -6.69
CA ASN A 551 28.85 27.17 -6.42
C ASN A 551 29.26 28.50 -5.76
N PHE A 552 28.34 29.41 -5.48
CA PHE A 552 28.63 30.67 -4.77
C PHE A 552 28.18 30.64 -3.30
N GLU A 553 28.99 31.22 -2.40
CA GLU A 553 28.53 31.57 -1.06
C GLU A 553 27.52 32.73 -1.10
N LYS A 554 26.51 32.65 -0.21
CA LYS A 554 25.30 33.50 -0.18
C LYS A 554 25.50 34.99 -0.47
N PRO A 555 26.55 35.72 -0.04
CA PRO A 555 26.63 37.16 -0.27
C PRO A 555 26.92 37.57 -1.73
N ASN A 556 27.72 36.78 -2.46
CA ASN A 556 28.24 37.17 -3.78
C ASN A 556 27.24 36.87 -4.92
N TYR A 557 26.37 35.88 -4.71
CA TYR A 557 25.23 35.61 -5.59
C TYR A 557 24.24 36.79 -5.64
N PHE A 558 24.06 37.51 -4.53
CA PHE A 558 23.09 38.59 -4.42
C PHE A 558 23.49 39.88 -5.16
N SER A 559 24.79 40.20 -5.28
CA SER A 559 25.20 41.38 -6.06
C SER A 559 25.06 41.15 -7.56
N CYS A 560 25.37 39.94 -8.06
CA CYS A 560 25.08 39.56 -9.44
C CYS A 560 23.56 39.50 -9.72
N TYR A 561 22.75 39.15 -8.72
CA TYR A 561 21.29 39.18 -8.78
C TYR A 561 20.73 40.61 -8.88
N GLU A 562 21.27 41.58 -8.14
CA GLU A 562 20.83 42.99 -8.22
C GLU A 562 21.13 43.63 -9.58
N GLU A 563 22.30 43.36 -10.17
CA GLU A 563 22.63 43.83 -11.53
C GLU A 563 21.75 43.21 -12.63
N LEU A 564 21.32 41.95 -12.46
CA LEU A 564 20.43 41.25 -13.40
C LEU A 564 18.97 41.71 -13.28
N VAL A 565 18.50 42.04 -12.07
CA VAL A 565 17.12 42.48 -11.81
C VAL A 565 16.87 43.90 -12.31
N ASP A 566 17.87 44.79 -12.26
CA ASP A 566 17.75 46.16 -12.77
C ASP A 566 17.60 46.24 -14.31
N SER A 567 17.86 45.13 -15.02
CA SER A 567 17.66 45.04 -16.48
C SER A 567 16.18 44.90 -16.93
N LYS A 568 15.21 44.86 -16.00
CA LYS A 568 13.74 44.86 -16.24
C LYS A 568 13.22 43.82 -17.25
N LYS A 569 13.83 42.62 -17.39
CA LYS A 569 13.40 41.65 -18.42
C LYS A 569 13.06 40.22 -18.02
N HIS A 570 13.13 39.78 -16.76
CA HIS A 570 12.85 38.37 -16.44
C HIS A 570 11.93 38.14 -15.22
N LEU A 571 10.68 37.76 -15.52
CA LEU A 571 9.61 37.37 -14.57
C LEU A 571 9.72 35.91 -14.04
N ILE A 572 10.82 35.21 -14.32
CA ILE A 572 10.93 33.74 -14.18
C ILE A 572 11.60 33.30 -12.85
N LEU A 573 12.35 34.18 -12.19
CA LEU A 573 13.27 33.80 -11.11
C LEU A 573 12.65 33.50 -9.72
N PRO A 574 11.58 34.16 -9.25
CA PRO A 574 11.05 33.93 -7.91
C PRO A 574 10.50 32.51 -7.66
N MET A 575 10.04 31.82 -8.71
CA MET A 575 9.51 30.45 -8.58
C MET A 575 10.56 29.36 -8.76
N ILE A 576 11.65 29.62 -9.50
CA ILE A 576 12.83 28.75 -9.53
C ILE A 576 13.43 28.66 -8.11
N LEU A 577 13.45 29.76 -7.36
CA LEU A 577 13.90 29.78 -5.97
C LEU A 577 13.00 28.97 -5.02
N ILE A 578 11.68 28.91 -5.28
CA ILE A 578 10.76 28.06 -4.50
C ILE A 578 10.96 26.59 -4.84
N ASN A 579 11.12 26.23 -6.11
CA ASN A 579 11.37 24.86 -6.55
C ASN A 579 12.74 24.35 -6.08
N GLN A 580 13.80 25.16 -6.24
CA GLN A 580 15.14 24.78 -5.82
C GLN A 580 15.26 24.70 -4.31
N TRP A 581 14.58 25.57 -3.55
CA TRP A 581 14.52 25.45 -2.09
C TRP A 581 13.69 24.24 -1.63
N LEU A 582 12.56 23.92 -2.28
CA LEU A 582 11.81 22.69 -2.00
C LEU A 582 12.68 21.45 -2.25
N ILE A 583 13.47 21.44 -3.32
CA ILE A 583 14.37 20.34 -3.68
C ILE A 583 15.57 20.24 -2.72
N GLU A 584 16.16 21.38 -2.33
CA GLU A 584 17.35 21.43 -1.45
C GLU A 584 17.01 21.32 0.04
N SER A 585 15.80 21.69 0.45
CA SER A 585 15.35 21.58 1.84
C SER A 585 14.73 20.23 2.11
N LEU A 586 14.02 19.62 1.15
CA LEU A 586 13.44 18.27 1.33
C LEU A 586 14.48 17.19 1.03
N ASP A 587 15.65 17.26 1.69
CA ASP A 587 16.57 16.14 1.74
C ASP A 587 15.79 14.91 2.26
N PRO A 588 15.65 13.84 1.46
CA PRO A 588 14.89 12.65 1.87
C PRO A 588 15.50 11.94 3.08
N THR A 589 16.66 12.37 3.57
CA THR A 589 17.34 11.83 4.76
C THR A 589 17.14 12.66 6.04
N ASP A 590 16.54 13.86 5.97
CA ASP A 590 16.28 14.71 7.13
C ASP A 590 14.80 14.78 7.53
N ASP A 591 14.39 13.85 8.40
CA ASP A 591 13.01 13.74 8.93
C ASP A 591 12.57 14.93 9.83
N ARG A 592 13.43 15.94 10.04
CA ARG A 592 13.19 17.00 11.03
C ARG A 592 12.51 18.26 10.49
N ILE A 593 12.24 18.33 9.19
CA ILE A 593 11.54 19.49 8.63
C ILE A 593 10.06 19.41 8.96
N THR A 594 9.66 20.25 9.91
CA THR A 594 8.27 20.30 10.38
C THR A 594 7.42 21.14 9.44
N LEU A 595 6.16 20.75 9.23
CA LEU A 595 5.13 21.55 8.54
C LEU A 595 5.12 23.03 8.99
N THR A 596 5.43 23.26 10.27
CA THR A 596 5.53 24.57 10.90
C THR A 596 6.65 25.45 10.31
N GLN A 597 7.80 24.88 9.92
CA GLN A 597 8.89 25.65 9.30
C GLN A 597 8.52 26.11 7.88
N ILE A 598 7.84 25.25 7.11
CA ILE A 598 7.33 25.57 5.78
C ILE A 598 6.26 26.67 5.87
N GLU A 599 5.33 26.55 6.83
CA GLU A 599 4.30 27.57 7.07
C GLU A 599 4.88 28.93 7.50
N ASN A 600 5.85 28.93 8.42
CA ASN A 600 6.47 30.17 8.90
C ASN A 600 7.22 30.88 7.77
N PHE A 601 7.84 30.14 6.86
CA PHE A 601 8.47 30.70 5.67
C PHE A 601 7.44 31.32 4.72
N LEU A 602 6.37 30.59 4.37
CA LEU A 602 5.30 31.11 3.49
C LEU A 602 4.60 32.35 4.07
N LYS A 603 4.41 32.39 5.40
CA LYS A 603 3.82 33.54 6.11
C LYS A 603 4.75 34.76 6.20
N SER A 604 6.06 34.60 6.01
CA SER A 604 7.06 35.66 6.25
C SER A 604 7.31 36.65 5.09
N ARG A 605 6.70 36.44 3.91
CA ARG A 605 6.99 37.26 2.70
C ARG A 605 5.84 38.20 2.34
N PRO A 606 6.11 39.49 2.06
CA PRO A 606 5.11 40.41 1.54
C PRO A 606 5.11 40.39 0.01
N GLN A 607 4.12 39.79 -0.65
CA GLN A 607 3.90 39.96 -2.09
C GLN A 607 2.40 39.99 -2.43
N ARG A 608 1.87 41.19 -2.70
CA ARG A 608 0.52 41.38 -3.27
C ARG A 608 0.52 41.86 -4.72
N GLU A 609 1.67 42.21 -5.31
CA GLU A 609 1.69 42.92 -6.60
C GLU A 609 2.42 42.22 -7.76
N SER A 610 3.33 41.26 -7.53
CA SER A 610 4.14 40.68 -8.64
C SER A 610 3.55 39.44 -9.34
N LEU A 611 2.52 38.78 -8.77
CA LEU A 611 1.99 37.51 -9.29
C LEU A 611 0.82 37.67 -10.28
N ARG A 612 0.41 38.90 -10.62
CA ARG A 612 -0.77 39.14 -11.48
C ARG A 612 -0.55 38.89 -12.98
N SER A 613 0.68 38.68 -13.47
CA SER A 613 0.88 38.30 -14.88
C SER A 613 0.69 36.79 -15.06
N ALA A 614 -0.55 36.38 -15.35
CA ALA A 614 -1.01 34.99 -15.43
C ALA A 614 -0.25 34.05 -16.40
N LYS A 615 0.60 34.58 -17.29
CA LYS A 615 1.23 33.80 -18.37
C LYS A 615 2.32 32.80 -17.94
N GLY A 616 2.82 32.86 -16.70
CA GLY A 616 3.86 31.95 -16.20
C GLY A 616 3.49 31.11 -14.97
N PHE A 617 2.28 31.27 -14.43
CA PHE A 617 1.91 30.64 -13.17
C PHE A 617 1.66 29.13 -13.31
N LEU A 618 0.90 28.72 -14.33
CA LEU A 618 0.51 27.32 -14.51
C LEU A 618 1.70 26.36 -14.79
N PRO A 619 2.68 26.69 -15.65
CA PRO A 619 3.82 25.79 -15.88
C PRO A 619 4.67 25.55 -14.63
N ASN A 620 4.90 26.59 -13.83
CA ASN A 620 5.67 26.48 -12.58
C ASN A 620 4.88 25.75 -11.49
N LEU A 621 3.57 25.95 -11.45
CA LEU A 621 2.69 25.17 -10.60
C LEU A 621 2.70 23.68 -10.97
N LEU A 622 2.63 23.37 -12.26
CA LEU A 622 2.74 22.00 -12.73
C LEU A 622 4.11 21.43 -12.34
N GLN A 623 5.21 22.16 -12.52
CA GLN A 623 6.52 21.72 -12.05
C GLN A 623 6.57 21.48 -10.53
N ALA A 624 5.90 22.30 -9.72
CA ALA A 624 5.81 22.09 -8.27
C ALA A 624 4.96 20.85 -7.93
N LEU A 625 3.82 20.65 -8.62
CA LEU A 625 2.99 19.44 -8.51
C LEU A 625 3.77 18.18 -8.90
N ILE A 626 4.63 18.30 -9.92
CA ILE A 626 5.51 17.24 -10.42
C ILE A 626 6.62 16.95 -9.42
N ALA A 627 7.26 17.96 -8.86
CA ALA A 627 8.25 17.76 -7.81
C ALA A 627 7.59 17.01 -6.65
N LEU A 628 6.44 17.51 -6.17
CA LEU A 628 5.66 16.88 -5.10
C LEU A 628 5.18 15.47 -5.43
N SER A 629 4.85 15.14 -6.67
CA SER A 629 4.42 13.78 -7.05
C SER A 629 5.54 12.76 -6.87
N HIS A 630 6.79 13.13 -7.15
CA HIS A 630 7.97 12.28 -7.00
C HIS A 630 8.41 12.04 -5.53
N PHE A 631 7.97 12.86 -4.57
CA PHE A 631 8.27 12.62 -3.15
C PHE A 631 7.34 11.57 -2.53
N SER A 632 7.82 10.33 -2.42
CA SER A 632 7.07 9.23 -1.76
C SER A 632 6.95 9.41 -0.24
N ALA A 633 7.88 10.12 0.40
CA ALA A 633 7.93 10.36 1.84
C ALA A 633 6.81 11.26 2.39
N ILE A 634 6.15 12.05 1.52
CA ILE A 634 5.10 12.99 1.91
C ILE A 634 3.73 12.37 1.56
N SER A 635 2.82 12.26 2.54
CA SER A 635 1.48 11.71 2.30
C SER A 635 0.65 12.59 1.36
N SER A 636 -0.33 12.01 0.64
CA SER A 636 -1.22 12.78 -0.25
C SER A 636 -1.92 13.94 0.46
N LYS A 637 -2.26 13.78 1.75
CA LYS A 637 -2.87 14.85 2.56
C LYS A 637 -1.90 16.00 2.83
N GLN A 638 -0.61 15.70 3.06
CA GLN A 638 0.43 16.71 3.20
C GLN A 638 0.75 17.37 1.85
N LYS A 639 0.81 16.62 0.74
CA LYS A 639 0.95 17.20 -0.60
C LYS A 639 -0.20 18.18 -0.90
N LEU A 640 -1.43 17.77 -0.62
CA LEU A 640 -2.63 18.61 -0.78
C LEU A 640 -2.59 19.84 0.14
N TYR A 641 -2.12 19.69 1.37
CA TYR A 641 -1.94 20.80 2.30
C TYR A 641 -0.91 21.81 1.81
N LEU A 642 0.28 21.34 1.39
CA LEU A 642 1.34 22.18 0.84
C LEU A 642 0.87 22.92 -0.40
N LEU A 643 0.15 22.25 -1.28
CA LEU A 643 -0.50 22.89 -2.43
C LEU A 643 -1.51 23.93 -1.96
N ASN A 644 -2.39 23.63 -1.01
CA ASN A 644 -3.35 24.61 -0.53
C ASN A 644 -2.64 25.85 0.07
N GLN A 645 -1.56 25.65 0.82
CA GLN A 645 -0.75 26.73 1.40
C GLN A 645 -0.03 27.58 0.34
N CYS A 646 0.55 26.96 -0.71
CA CYS A 646 1.18 27.70 -1.79
C CYS A 646 0.19 28.60 -2.57
N PHE A 647 -1.11 28.29 -2.53
CA PHE A 647 -2.12 28.96 -3.34
C PHE A 647 -3.09 29.88 -2.61
N GLN A 648 -3.21 29.75 -1.28
CA GLN A 648 -3.93 30.74 -0.46
C GLN A 648 -3.42 32.19 -0.68
N PHE A 649 -2.24 32.35 -1.26
CA PHE A 649 -1.64 33.63 -1.60
C PHE A 649 -1.90 34.13 -3.04
N VAL A 650 -2.41 33.30 -3.96
CA VAL A 650 -2.46 33.62 -5.40
C VAL A 650 -3.87 33.89 -5.94
N LEU A 651 -4.92 33.28 -5.35
CA LEU A 651 -6.31 33.46 -5.82
C LEU A 651 -7.27 33.66 -4.64
N PRO A 652 -8.23 34.60 -4.73
CA PRO A 652 -9.26 34.82 -3.71
C PRO A 652 -10.45 33.85 -3.89
N ILE A 653 -10.17 32.56 -4.12
CA ILE A 653 -11.22 31.54 -4.22
C ILE A 653 -11.27 30.81 -2.88
N GLU A 654 -12.17 31.23 -2.00
CA GLU A 654 -12.49 30.51 -0.77
C GLU A 654 -13.52 29.41 -1.06
N GLY A 655 -13.28 28.17 -0.62
CA GLY A 655 -14.33 27.15 -0.52
C GLY A 655 -13.97 25.72 -0.94
N LYS A 656 -14.90 24.80 -0.69
CA LYS A 656 -14.79 23.35 -0.99
C LYS A 656 -14.58 23.03 -2.48
N GLU A 657 -15.05 23.90 -3.37
CA GLU A 657 -14.89 23.72 -4.82
C GLU A 657 -13.43 23.84 -5.27
N TRP A 658 -12.63 24.67 -4.58
CA TRP A 658 -11.21 24.84 -4.85
C TRP A 658 -10.40 23.61 -4.42
N GLU A 659 -10.68 23.09 -3.21
CA GLU A 659 -10.04 21.88 -2.70
C GLU A 659 -10.30 20.68 -3.62
N ALA A 660 -11.52 20.56 -4.14
CA ALA A 660 -11.87 19.55 -5.13
C ALA A 660 -11.05 19.70 -6.43
N HIS A 661 -10.93 20.92 -6.97
CA HIS A 661 -10.13 21.19 -8.17
C HIS A 661 -8.62 20.89 -7.95
N CYS A 662 -8.05 21.31 -6.82
CA CYS A 662 -6.66 21.01 -6.46
C CYS A 662 -6.41 19.51 -6.34
N LYS A 663 -7.31 18.79 -5.67
CA LYS A 663 -7.24 17.33 -5.57
C LYS A 663 -7.28 16.69 -6.95
N GLN A 664 -8.23 17.11 -7.79
CA GLN A 664 -8.40 16.55 -9.13
C GLN A 664 -7.14 16.73 -10.00
N SER A 665 -6.53 17.90 -10.00
CA SER A 665 -5.30 18.12 -10.78
C SER A 665 -4.09 17.45 -10.18
N LEU A 666 -3.99 17.30 -8.86
CA LEU A 666 -2.91 16.52 -8.24
C LEU A 666 -3.04 15.04 -8.63
N ASP A 667 -4.24 14.48 -8.56
CA ASP A 667 -4.51 13.10 -8.97
C ASP A 667 -4.20 12.91 -10.47
N THR A 668 -4.60 13.88 -11.30
CA THR A 668 -4.28 13.92 -12.74
C THR A 668 -2.78 13.94 -13.00
N VAL A 669 -2.03 14.82 -12.31
CA VAL A 669 -0.57 14.92 -12.44
C VAL A 669 0.12 13.65 -11.97
N ASN A 670 -0.36 13.05 -10.87
CA ASN A 670 0.16 11.77 -10.38
C ASN A 670 -0.04 10.65 -11.41
N ILE A 671 -1.20 10.61 -12.07
CA ILE A 671 -1.46 9.65 -13.15
C ILE A 671 -0.52 9.91 -14.33
N PHE A 672 -0.39 11.15 -14.80
CA PHE A 672 0.51 11.49 -15.90
C PHE A 672 1.98 11.19 -15.60
N ALA A 673 2.44 11.45 -14.37
CA ALA A 673 3.79 11.16 -13.92
C ALA A 673 4.05 9.65 -13.98
N LYS A 674 3.15 8.84 -13.39
CA LYS A 674 3.25 7.37 -13.44
C LYS A 674 3.17 6.80 -14.85
N MET A 675 2.52 7.50 -15.79
CA MET A 675 2.42 7.11 -17.20
C MET A 675 3.60 7.60 -18.07
N ASN A 676 4.57 8.34 -17.50
CA ASN A 676 5.62 9.03 -18.26
C ASN A 676 5.08 9.98 -19.36
N LEU A 677 3.85 10.48 -19.21
CA LEU A 677 3.26 11.46 -20.15
C LEU A 677 3.51 12.91 -19.75
N LEU A 678 4.13 13.11 -18.61
CA LEU A 678 4.30 14.40 -17.98
C LEU A 678 5.09 15.38 -18.84
N GLU A 679 6.26 14.97 -19.37
CA GLU A 679 7.09 15.81 -20.23
C GLU A 679 6.40 16.24 -21.54
N PRO A 680 5.79 15.34 -22.33
CA PRO A 680 5.00 15.72 -23.50
C PRO A 680 3.88 16.71 -23.17
N ILE A 681 3.20 16.50 -22.03
CA ILE A 681 2.09 17.35 -21.59
C ILE A 681 2.57 18.72 -21.16
N LEU A 682 3.71 18.82 -20.48
CA LEU A 682 4.31 20.10 -20.09
C LEU A 682 4.63 20.96 -21.31
N GLY A 683 5.20 20.38 -22.37
CA GLY A 683 5.49 21.11 -23.61
C GLY A 683 4.23 21.62 -24.33
N GLU A 684 3.10 20.90 -24.20
CA GLU A 684 1.81 21.37 -24.72
C GLU A 684 1.21 22.48 -23.83
N LEU A 685 1.34 22.36 -22.51
CA LEU A 685 0.80 23.30 -21.52
C LEU A 685 1.50 24.66 -21.50
N GLU A 686 2.72 24.75 -22.04
CA GLU A 686 3.48 26.01 -22.20
C GLU A 686 2.77 27.07 -23.09
N ASN A 687 1.75 26.68 -23.88
CA ASN A 687 1.14 27.53 -24.92
C ASN A 687 -0.26 28.13 -24.61
N ASN A 688 -0.49 28.64 -23.38
CA ASN A 688 -1.71 29.34 -22.90
C ASN A 688 -2.85 28.47 -22.33
N TYR A 689 -2.54 27.38 -21.63
CA TYR A 689 -3.56 26.63 -20.90
C TYR A 689 -3.80 27.20 -19.49
N THR A 690 -5.01 27.02 -18.97
CA THR A 690 -5.44 27.29 -17.59
C THR A 690 -5.65 25.97 -16.84
N PHE A 691 -5.78 26.04 -15.51
CA PHE A 691 -6.06 24.85 -14.69
C PHE A 691 -7.35 24.12 -15.10
N LYS A 692 -8.32 24.86 -15.64
CA LYS A 692 -9.57 24.30 -16.20
C LYS A 692 -9.33 23.41 -17.43
N ASP A 693 -8.17 23.52 -18.06
CA ASP A 693 -7.83 22.78 -19.27
C ASP A 693 -7.05 21.49 -18.98
N ILE A 694 -6.56 21.29 -17.75
CA ILE A 694 -5.85 20.06 -17.35
C ILE A 694 -6.79 18.84 -17.45
N LEU A 695 -8.02 18.97 -16.99
CA LEU A 695 -9.00 17.88 -17.01
C LEU A 695 -9.45 17.52 -18.44
N PRO A 696 -9.81 18.49 -19.32
CA PRO A 696 -9.97 18.23 -20.75
C PRO A 696 -8.75 17.58 -21.41
N LEU A 697 -7.54 17.98 -21.02
CA LEU A 697 -6.31 17.39 -21.54
C LEU A 697 -6.14 15.94 -21.06
N PHE A 698 -6.41 15.65 -19.79
CA PHE A 698 -6.45 14.28 -19.26
C PHE A 698 -7.47 13.43 -20.00
N ASN A 699 -8.70 13.92 -20.12
CA ASN A 699 -9.74 13.23 -20.87
C ASN A 699 -9.24 12.96 -22.30
N THR A 700 -8.73 13.96 -23.00
CA THR A 700 -8.26 13.79 -24.39
C THR A 700 -7.10 12.80 -24.51
N LYS A 701 -6.08 12.92 -23.67
CA LYS A 701 -4.85 12.10 -23.77
C LYS A 701 -5.09 10.67 -23.31
N VAL A 702 -5.73 10.48 -22.15
CA VAL A 702 -5.96 9.15 -21.58
C VAL A 702 -7.09 8.43 -22.32
N GLN A 703 -8.18 9.12 -22.72
CA GLN A 703 -9.18 8.50 -23.62
C GLN A 703 -8.57 8.13 -24.97
N GLY A 704 -7.63 8.94 -25.47
CA GLY A 704 -6.91 8.65 -26.71
C GLY A 704 -6.07 7.37 -26.65
N ILE A 705 -5.65 6.91 -25.47
CA ILE A 705 -4.96 5.62 -25.28
C ILE A 705 -5.93 4.46 -25.47
N PHE A 706 -7.20 4.63 -25.10
CA PHE A 706 -8.25 3.62 -25.25
C PHE A 706 -8.97 3.66 -26.60
N PHE A 707 -8.52 4.53 -27.52
CA PHE A 707 -9.11 4.68 -28.86
C PHE A 707 -10.62 4.98 -28.84
N PHE A 708 -11.11 5.73 -27.85
CA PHE A 708 -12.53 6.08 -27.81
C PHE A 708 -12.93 6.92 -29.02
N ASP A 709 -13.88 6.39 -29.80
CA ASP A 709 -14.49 7.05 -30.96
C ASP A 709 -15.29 8.30 -30.58
N ARG A 710 -15.79 8.34 -29.34
CA ARG A 710 -16.54 9.45 -28.75
C ARG A 710 -16.07 9.70 -27.33
N PRO A 711 -15.99 10.97 -26.88
CA PRO A 711 -15.69 11.28 -25.49
C PRO A 711 -16.67 10.57 -24.55
N MET A 712 -16.13 9.96 -23.49
CA MET A 712 -16.95 9.31 -22.48
C MET A 712 -17.37 10.32 -21.41
N ASP A 713 -18.67 10.36 -21.11
CA ASP A 713 -19.21 11.22 -20.05
C ASP A 713 -18.65 10.80 -18.69
N SER A 714 -18.17 11.80 -17.93
CA SER A 714 -17.54 11.63 -16.61
C SER A 714 -16.41 10.62 -16.62
N PHE A 715 -15.62 10.59 -17.71
CA PHE A 715 -14.50 9.67 -17.87
C PHE A 715 -13.52 9.73 -16.70
N TYR A 716 -13.15 10.94 -16.26
CA TYR A 716 -12.20 11.12 -15.17
C TYR A 716 -12.70 10.49 -13.86
N GLU A 717 -13.95 10.74 -13.49
CA GLU A 717 -14.54 10.18 -12.27
C GLU A 717 -14.66 8.65 -12.36
N LYS A 718 -15.07 8.13 -13.52
CA LYS A 718 -15.13 6.68 -13.77
C LYS A 718 -13.74 6.05 -13.72
N TYR A 719 -12.75 6.70 -14.32
CA TYR A 719 -11.37 6.25 -14.34
C TYR A 719 -10.78 6.23 -12.94
N LEU A 720 -10.93 7.29 -12.15
CA LEU A 720 -10.45 7.33 -10.76
C LEU A 720 -11.09 6.25 -9.91
N LYS A 721 -12.42 6.10 -9.98
CA LYS A 721 -13.13 5.07 -9.22
C LYS A 721 -12.63 3.66 -9.58
N MET A 722 -12.37 3.43 -10.87
CA MET A 722 -11.80 2.18 -11.36
C MET A 722 -10.36 1.99 -10.87
N GLU A 723 -9.50 2.99 -11.01
CA GLU A 723 -8.11 3.01 -10.58
C GLU A 723 -7.96 2.71 -9.08
N GLU A 724 -8.83 3.30 -8.24
CA GLU A 724 -8.89 3.03 -6.79
C GLU A 724 -9.25 1.58 -6.46
N SER A 725 -9.95 0.89 -7.37
CA SER A 725 -10.35 -0.51 -7.21
C SER A 725 -9.36 -1.52 -7.81
N LEU A 726 -8.36 -1.06 -8.58
CA LEU A 726 -7.37 -1.93 -9.20
C LEU A 726 -6.37 -2.45 -8.18
N ARG A 727 -6.08 -3.75 -8.23
CA ARG A 727 -4.96 -4.34 -7.47
C ARG A 727 -3.59 -3.82 -7.93
N ILE A 728 -3.47 -3.52 -9.23
CA ILE A 728 -2.27 -2.92 -9.82
C ILE A 728 -2.66 -1.55 -10.39
N PRO A 729 -2.20 -0.44 -9.77
CA PRO A 729 -2.44 0.90 -10.29
C PRO A 729 -2.01 1.01 -11.75
N LEU A 730 -2.82 1.67 -12.57
CA LEU A 730 -2.65 1.90 -14.02
C LEU A 730 -2.61 0.64 -14.88
N ALA A 731 -3.04 -0.53 -14.37
CA ALA A 731 -2.96 -1.77 -15.14
C ALA A 731 -3.59 -1.65 -16.54
N LEU A 732 -4.81 -1.09 -16.61
CA LEU A 732 -5.55 -0.92 -17.86
C LEU A 732 -4.87 0.04 -18.83
N VAL A 733 -4.29 1.13 -18.31
CA VAL A 733 -3.55 2.12 -19.10
C VAL A 733 -2.23 1.56 -19.62
N LYS A 734 -1.47 0.85 -18.77
CA LYS A 734 -0.21 0.19 -19.16
C LYS A 734 -0.47 -0.79 -20.30
N TYR A 735 -1.51 -1.60 -20.16
CA TYR A 735 -1.94 -2.54 -21.19
C TYR A 735 -2.32 -1.84 -22.50
N ALA A 736 -3.20 -0.84 -22.43
CA ALA A 736 -3.65 -0.09 -23.60
C ALA A 736 -2.49 0.64 -24.30
N SER A 737 -1.55 1.18 -23.54
CA SER A 737 -0.35 1.84 -24.07
C SER A 737 0.55 0.86 -24.83
N ASN A 738 0.70 -0.36 -24.32
CA ASN A 738 1.44 -1.42 -25.00
C ASN A 738 0.77 -1.83 -26.32
N LEU A 739 -0.56 -1.98 -26.32
CA LEU A 739 -1.32 -2.33 -27.52
C LEU A 739 -1.35 -1.23 -28.59
N LYS A 740 -1.04 0.02 -28.24
CA LYS A 740 -1.13 1.18 -29.16
C LYS A 740 -0.31 1.01 -30.44
N ASN A 741 0.76 0.22 -30.40
CA ASN A 741 1.63 -0.02 -31.54
C ASN A 741 1.08 -1.08 -32.52
N ILE A 742 0.03 -1.82 -32.15
CA ILE A 742 -0.62 -2.79 -33.02
C ILE A 742 -1.54 -2.05 -33.99
N LYS A 743 -1.22 -2.09 -35.29
CA LYS A 743 -1.95 -1.37 -36.35
C LYS A 743 -3.27 -2.01 -36.79
N GLU A 744 -3.76 -3.00 -36.04
CA GLU A 744 -4.98 -3.75 -36.38
C GLU A 744 -6.21 -3.09 -35.77
N SER A 745 -7.13 -2.59 -36.60
CA SER A 745 -8.32 -1.86 -36.15
C SER A 745 -9.23 -2.69 -35.23
N SER A 746 -9.30 -4.01 -35.43
CA SER A 746 -10.06 -4.92 -34.57
C SER A 746 -9.54 -4.94 -33.13
N VAL A 747 -8.23 -4.78 -32.93
CA VAL A 747 -7.62 -4.73 -31.59
C VAL A 747 -7.98 -3.44 -30.88
N SER A 748 -7.90 -2.30 -31.58
CA SER A 748 -8.30 -1.01 -31.02
C SER A 748 -9.79 -0.97 -30.66
N GLN A 749 -10.66 -1.53 -31.50
CA GLN A 749 -12.10 -1.64 -31.23
C GLN A 749 -12.40 -2.51 -30.01
N GLU A 750 -11.72 -3.65 -29.88
CA GLU A 750 -11.90 -4.55 -28.73
C GLU A 750 -11.36 -3.93 -27.44
N LEU A 751 -10.22 -3.25 -27.48
CA LEU A 751 -9.68 -2.51 -26.35
C LEU A 751 -10.62 -1.39 -25.90
N GLN A 752 -11.20 -0.68 -26.86
CA GLN A 752 -12.18 0.37 -26.61
C GLN A 752 -13.42 -0.22 -25.91
N ARG A 753 -13.93 -1.35 -26.40
CA ARG A 753 -15.05 -2.10 -25.80
C ARG A 753 -14.72 -2.52 -24.37
N LEU A 754 -13.58 -3.18 -24.16
CA LEU A 754 -13.09 -3.58 -22.83
C LEU A 754 -13.04 -2.41 -21.86
N ALA A 755 -12.36 -1.33 -22.24
CA ALA A 755 -12.19 -0.16 -21.38
C ALA A 755 -13.53 0.51 -21.05
N ARG A 756 -14.45 0.62 -22.01
CA ARG A 756 -15.79 1.17 -21.80
C ARG A 756 -16.55 0.39 -20.73
N HIS A 757 -16.64 -0.93 -20.89
CA HIS A 757 -17.41 -1.77 -19.97
C HIS A 757 -16.80 -1.88 -18.58
N ILE A 758 -15.47 -1.85 -18.46
CA ILE A 758 -14.80 -1.75 -17.16
C ILE A 758 -15.13 -0.41 -16.49
N LEU A 759 -14.98 0.72 -17.20
CA LEU A 759 -15.22 2.05 -16.66
C LEU A 759 -16.70 2.30 -16.30
N GLU A 760 -17.63 1.64 -16.99
CA GLU A 760 -19.06 1.68 -16.69
C GLU A 760 -19.48 0.70 -15.58
N GLY A 761 -18.61 -0.24 -15.20
CA GLY A 761 -18.94 -1.33 -14.29
C GLY A 761 -19.93 -2.34 -14.90
N SER A 762 -19.99 -2.44 -16.23
CA SER A 762 -20.89 -3.31 -16.99
C SER A 762 -20.20 -4.53 -17.61
N ILE A 763 -18.93 -4.76 -17.27
CA ILE A 763 -18.10 -5.84 -17.83
C ILE A 763 -18.68 -7.24 -17.56
N GLN A 764 -19.35 -7.44 -16.43
CA GLN A 764 -19.95 -8.74 -16.12
C GLN A 764 -21.10 -9.08 -17.08
N GLN A 765 -21.94 -8.10 -17.44
CA GLN A 765 -23.01 -8.31 -18.42
C GLN A 765 -22.42 -8.52 -19.82
N GLU A 766 -21.38 -7.75 -20.16
CA GLU A 766 -20.71 -7.82 -21.45
C GLU A 766 -20.15 -9.21 -21.74
N ARG A 767 -19.53 -9.84 -20.73
CA ARG A 767 -18.95 -11.18 -20.82
C ARG A 767 -19.91 -12.24 -21.36
N TYR A 768 -21.19 -12.13 -21.03
CA TYR A 768 -22.20 -13.11 -21.37
C TYR A 768 -23.15 -12.66 -22.47
N GLN A 769 -22.82 -11.59 -23.20
CA GLN A 769 -23.58 -11.23 -24.39
C GLN A 769 -23.39 -12.27 -25.49
N THR A 770 -24.50 -12.81 -25.99
CA THR A 770 -24.49 -13.88 -27.00
C THR A 770 -24.53 -13.34 -28.43
N GLU A 771 -25.00 -12.11 -28.64
CA GLU A 771 -25.21 -11.51 -29.97
C GLU A 771 -23.97 -11.60 -30.89
N ASN A 772 -22.78 -11.41 -30.31
CA ASN A 772 -21.50 -11.48 -31.01
C ASN A 772 -20.63 -12.66 -30.56
N ASN A 773 -21.19 -13.65 -29.86
CA ASN A 773 -20.45 -14.80 -29.35
C ASN A 773 -21.11 -16.11 -29.83
N PRO A 774 -20.71 -16.65 -31.00
CA PRO A 774 -21.31 -17.87 -31.55
C PRO A 774 -21.25 -19.06 -30.59
N HIS A 775 -20.20 -19.14 -29.78
CA HIS A 775 -20.03 -20.20 -28.79
C HIS A 775 -21.10 -20.12 -27.70
N LEU A 776 -21.24 -18.96 -27.05
CA LEU A 776 -22.21 -18.77 -25.99
C LEU A 776 -23.65 -18.78 -26.50
N THR A 777 -23.89 -18.38 -27.76
CA THR A 777 -25.21 -18.55 -28.42
C THR A 777 -25.63 -20.01 -28.43
N LEU A 778 -24.77 -20.92 -28.92
CA LEU A 778 -25.06 -22.36 -28.94
C LEU A 778 -25.31 -22.90 -27.52
N ILE A 779 -24.48 -22.52 -26.54
CA ILE A 779 -24.67 -22.95 -25.14
C ILE A 779 -26.01 -22.44 -24.58
N LYS A 780 -26.38 -21.18 -24.85
CA LYS A 780 -27.63 -20.59 -24.35
C LYS A 780 -28.86 -21.21 -25.00
N GLU A 781 -28.82 -21.51 -26.29
CA GLU A 781 -29.94 -22.06 -27.05
C GLU A 781 -30.12 -23.55 -26.75
N ASP A 782 -29.05 -24.34 -26.81
CA ASP A 782 -29.13 -25.80 -26.70
C ASP A 782 -28.99 -26.30 -25.26
N PHE A 783 -28.30 -25.55 -24.39
CA PHE A 783 -27.99 -25.91 -23.00
C PHE A 783 -28.27 -24.78 -21.99
N PRO A 784 -29.49 -24.20 -21.94
CA PRO A 784 -29.79 -23.01 -21.16
C PRO A 784 -29.55 -23.15 -19.65
N LYS A 785 -29.73 -24.37 -19.10
CA LYS A 785 -29.42 -24.66 -17.68
C LYS A 785 -27.92 -24.56 -17.40
N THR A 786 -27.10 -25.13 -18.29
CA THR A 786 -25.64 -25.04 -18.22
C THR A 786 -25.19 -23.59 -18.35
N PHE A 787 -25.77 -22.83 -19.28
CA PHE A 787 -25.49 -21.40 -19.44
C PHE A 787 -25.74 -20.61 -18.15
N GLN A 788 -26.93 -20.78 -17.53
CA GLN A 788 -27.28 -20.10 -16.28
C GLN A 788 -26.39 -20.52 -15.12
N ALA A 789 -26.10 -21.82 -14.97
CA ALA A 789 -25.25 -22.32 -13.90
C ALA A 789 -23.79 -21.88 -14.06
N TRP A 790 -23.30 -21.80 -15.29
CA TRP A 790 -21.96 -21.31 -15.62
C TRP A 790 -21.76 -19.84 -15.24
N GLN A 791 -22.81 -19.02 -15.27
CA GLN A 791 -22.75 -17.61 -14.85
C GLN A 791 -22.64 -17.42 -13.33
N ILE A 792 -22.94 -18.44 -12.53
CA ILE A 792 -22.93 -18.35 -11.07
C ILE A 792 -21.51 -18.60 -10.56
N THR A 793 -20.93 -17.63 -9.86
CA THR A 793 -19.61 -17.75 -9.21
C THR A 793 -19.75 -18.44 -7.86
N GLN A 794 -18.83 -19.36 -7.56
CA GLN A 794 -18.77 -19.99 -6.24
C GLN A 794 -18.17 -19.02 -5.21
N GLU A 795 -18.59 -19.17 -3.95
CA GLU A 795 -17.95 -18.44 -2.85
C GLU A 795 -16.50 -18.91 -2.66
N ALA A 796 -15.61 -17.97 -2.36
CA ALA A 796 -14.22 -18.27 -2.05
C ALA A 796 -14.13 -19.14 -0.79
N ILE A 797 -13.35 -20.22 -0.85
CA ILE A 797 -13.12 -21.11 0.28
C ILE A 797 -11.75 -20.81 0.86
N GLU A 798 -11.70 -20.38 2.13
CA GLU A 798 -10.42 -20.26 2.84
C GLU A 798 -9.93 -21.65 3.28
N VAL A 799 -8.74 -22.02 2.83
CA VAL A 799 -8.10 -23.29 3.14
C VAL A 799 -6.75 -23.00 3.75
N THR A 800 -6.47 -23.57 4.92
CA THR A 800 -5.10 -23.73 5.39
C THR A 800 -4.53 -24.92 4.64
N PRO A 801 -3.54 -24.75 3.75
CA PRO A 801 -2.90 -25.89 3.12
C PRO A 801 -2.44 -26.81 4.24
N GLY A 802 -2.86 -28.08 4.22
CA GLY A 802 -2.36 -29.06 5.18
C GLY A 802 -0.84 -29.20 5.04
N GLU A 803 -0.24 -30.16 5.72
CA GLU A 803 1.10 -30.67 5.34
C GLU A 803 1.02 -31.35 3.97
N ALA A 804 0.61 -30.63 2.92
CA ALA A 804 0.77 -31.03 1.55
C ALA A 804 2.25 -31.35 1.41
N LYS A 805 2.55 -32.63 1.20
CA LYS A 805 3.93 -33.09 1.02
C LYS A 805 4.50 -32.25 -0.10
N GLN A 806 5.41 -31.35 0.24
CA GLN A 806 6.05 -30.47 -0.71
C GLN A 806 6.59 -31.34 -1.83
N LYS A 807 5.94 -31.27 -3.00
CA LYS A 807 6.26 -32.16 -4.11
C LYS A 807 7.61 -31.70 -4.60
N PHE A 808 8.63 -32.53 -4.42
CA PHE A 808 9.99 -32.15 -4.76
C PHE A 808 10.03 -31.72 -6.24
N MET A 809 10.50 -30.51 -6.49
CA MET A 809 10.54 -29.92 -7.81
C MET A 809 11.49 -30.69 -8.72
N ASP A 810 10.98 -31.22 -9.83
CA ASP A 810 11.81 -31.81 -10.88
C ASP A 810 12.34 -30.69 -11.80
N PHE A 811 13.52 -30.17 -11.44
CA PHE A 811 14.20 -29.12 -12.21
C PHE A 811 14.53 -29.56 -13.63
N PHE A 812 14.79 -30.86 -13.87
CA PHE A 812 15.06 -31.37 -15.22
C PHE A 812 13.80 -31.31 -16.08
N ALA A 813 12.66 -31.75 -15.54
CA ALA A 813 11.37 -31.64 -16.22
C ALA A 813 11.01 -30.18 -16.51
N PHE A 814 11.24 -29.27 -15.56
CA PHE A 814 11.04 -27.83 -15.74
C PHE A 814 11.89 -27.27 -16.89
N LEU A 815 13.21 -27.47 -16.88
CA LEU A 815 14.10 -26.97 -17.93
C LEU A 815 13.72 -27.55 -19.30
N LYS A 816 13.42 -28.85 -19.35
CA LYS A 816 13.00 -29.54 -20.56
C LYS A 816 11.72 -28.94 -21.13
N GLU A 817 10.72 -28.71 -20.29
CA GLU A 817 9.45 -28.10 -20.67
C GLU A 817 9.67 -26.69 -21.23
N LYS A 818 10.35 -25.81 -20.48
CA LYS A 818 10.54 -24.41 -20.89
C LYS A 818 11.40 -24.24 -22.13
N ILE A 819 12.48 -25.02 -22.27
CA ILE A 819 13.43 -24.86 -23.38
C ILE A 819 13.00 -25.66 -24.62
N LEU A 820 12.57 -26.92 -24.47
CA LEU A 820 12.28 -27.77 -25.62
C LEU A 820 10.83 -27.74 -26.07
N VAL A 821 9.88 -27.65 -25.14
CA VAL A 821 8.44 -27.70 -25.44
C VAL A 821 7.92 -26.30 -25.71
N ASP A 822 8.05 -25.40 -24.73
CA ASP A 822 7.53 -24.04 -24.81
C ASP A 822 8.42 -23.12 -25.69
N LYS A 823 9.68 -23.53 -25.93
CA LYS A 823 10.68 -22.80 -26.75
C LYS A 823 10.92 -21.36 -26.24
N HIS A 824 10.84 -21.14 -24.94
CA HIS A 824 11.07 -19.83 -24.31
C HIS A 824 12.52 -19.34 -24.44
N TRP A 825 13.44 -20.24 -24.79
CA TRP A 825 14.82 -19.91 -25.15
C TRP A 825 15.24 -20.58 -26.46
N GLN A 826 14.75 -20.05 -27.59
CA GLN A 826 15.10 -20.58 -28.92
C GLN A 826 16.61 -20.63 -29.16
N GLN A 827 17.34 -19.68 -28.57
CA GLN A 827 18.78 -19.49 -28.69
C GLN A 827 19.60 -20.33 -27.70
N ALA A 828 18.95 -21.15 -26.88
CA ALA A 828 19.63 -22.01 -25.91
C ALA A 828 20.71 -22.88 -26.60
N PRO A 829 21.89 -23.07 -25.94
CA PRO A 829 22.99 -23.86 -26.49
C PRO A 829 22.52 -25.24 -26.97
N LEU A 830 23.05 -25.70 -28.11
CA LEU A 830 22.68 -27.00 -28.68
C LEU A 830 22.97 -28.14 -27.69
N THR A 831 24.07 -28.05 -26.97
CA THR A 831 24.50 -29.00 -25.93
C THR A 831 23.52 -29.04 -24.76
N LEU A 832 22.97 -27.91 -24.31
CA LEU A 832 21.90 -27.89 -23.32
C LEU A 832 20.66 -28.61 -23.86
N LYS A 833 20.30 -28.40 -25.13
CA LYS A 833 19.17 -29.12 -25.75
C LYS A 833 19.43 -30.63 -25.85
N GLN A 834 20.67 -31.04 -26.12
CA GLN A 834 21.08 -32.45 -26.13
C GLN A 834 21.00 -33.06 -24.72
N TYR A 835 21.51 -32.38 -23.70
CA TYR A 835 21.38 -32.76 -22.29
C TYR A 835 19.91 -32.99 -21.89
N LEU A 836 19.03 -32.04 -22.20
CA LEU A 836 17.59 -32.13 -21.88
C LEU A 836 16.85 -33.23 -22.68
N ARG A 837 17.42 -33.68 -23.80
CA ARG A 837 16.95 -34.86 -24.57
C ARG A 837 17.58 -36.17 -24.11
N LYS A 838 18.55 -36.13 -23.20
CA LYS A 838 19.40 -37.26 -22.80
C LYS A 838 20.21 -37.84 -23.98
N GLU A 839 20.60 -36.97 -24.91
CA GLU A 839 21.52 -37.30 -26.01
C GLU A 839 22.98 -37.09 -25.56
N PRO A 840 23.97 -37.80 -26.13
CA PRO A 840 25.39 -37.51 -25.87
C PRO A 840 25.78 -36.09 -26.32
N TYR A 841 26.58 -35.38 -25.54
CA TYR A 841 27.09 -34.04 -25.85
C TYR A 841 28.53 -33.85 -25.32
N SER A 842 29.25 -32.86 -25.85
CA SER A 842 30.59 -32.44 -25.38
C SER A 842 30.65 -30.92 -25.25
N THR A 843 31.32 -30.42 -24.22
CA THR A 843 31.48 -28.99 -23.94
C THR A 843 32.78 -28.40 -24.48
N GLU A 844 33.73 -29.21 -24.97
CA GLU A 844 35.12 -28.80 -25.26
C GLU A 844 35.28 -27.65 -26.28
N ASN A 845 34.31 -27.44 -27.17
CA ASN A 845 34.36 -26.41 -28.23
C ASN A 845 33.31 -25.29 -28.07
N MET A 846 32.69 -25.17 -26.90
CA MET A 846 31.67 -24.16 -26.62
C MET A 846 32.29 -22.82 -26.20
N LYS A 847 31.54 -21.73 -26.37
CA LYS A 847 31.88 -20.46 -25.72
C LYS A 847 31.80 -20.63 -24.22
N GLU A 848 32.70 -19.96 -23.49
CA GLU A 848 32.78 -20.03 -22.02
C GLU A 848 31.43 -19.76 -21.33
N THR A 849 30.68 -18.76 -21.80
CA THR A 849 29.33 -18.45 -21.29
C THR A 849 28.34 -19.60 -21.49
N ASP A 850 28.37 -20.24 -22.66
CA ASP A 850 27.47 -21.36 -22.97
C ASP A 850 27.85 -22.59 -22.15
N GLN A 851 29.15 -22.82 -21.90
CA GLN A 851 29.64 -23.89 -21.01
C GLN A 851 29.11 -23.67 -19.60
N GLN A 852 29.27 -22.45 -19.06
CA GLN A 852 28.81 -22.10 -17.72
C GLN A 852 27.29 -22.31 -17.57
N ILE A 853 26.50 -21.88 -18.56
CA ILE A 853 25.05 -22.11 -18.59
C ILE A 853 24.71 -23.60 -18.49
N VAL A 854 25.40 -24.44 -19.27
CA VAL A 854 25.16 -25.91 -19.27
C VAL A 854 25.50 -26.50 -17.91
N LEU A 855 26.67 -26.17 -17.35
CA LEU A 855 27.07 -26.66 -16.03
C LEU A 855 26.10 -26.23 -14.92
N LEU A 856 25.63 -24.98 -14.94
CA LEU A 856 24.66 -24.49 -13.95
C LEU A 856 23.31 -25.21 -14.10
N CYS A 857 22.84 -25.46 -15.32
CA CYS A 857 21.63 -26.25 -15.56
C CYS A 857 21.77 -27.70 -15.05
N GLU A 858 22.91 -28.35 -15.32
CA GLU A 858 23.20 -29.70 -14.82
C GLU A 858 23.20 -29.76 -13.29
N LYS A 859 23.88 -28.79 -12.66
CA LYS A 859 23.96 -28.66 -11.21
C LYS A 859 22.61 -28.37 -10.58
N LEU A 860 21.77 -27.56 -11.23
CA LEU A 860 20.38 -27.32 -10.79
C LEU A 860 19.55 -28.60 -10.79
N CYS A 861 19.77 -29.48 -11.78
CA CYS A 861 19.10 -30.77 -11.93
C CYS A 861 19.64 -31.86 -10.99
N ASP A 862 20.79 -31.66 -10.34
CA ASP A 862 21.36 -32.63 -9.41
C ASP A 862 20.49 -32.73 -8.15
N PRO A 863 19.99 -33.93 -7.78
CA PRO A 863 19.19 -34.12 -6.56
C PRO A 863 20.01 -33.98 -5.26
N SER A 864 21.34 -34.03 -5.32
CA SER A 864 22.24 -33.88 -4.16
C SER A 864 22.50 -32.42 -3.77
N VAL A 865 22.25 -31.47 -4.68
CA VAL A 865 22.40 -30.03 -4.44
C VAL A 865 21.24 -29.54 -3.59
N ASP A 866 21.54 -28.86 -2.48
CA ASP A 866 20.52 -28.36 -1.57
C ASP A 866 19.76 -27.14 -2.12
N ILE A 867 18.64 -26.78 -1.50
CA ILE A 867 17.78 -25.71 -1.99
C ILE A 867 18.46 -24.33 -1.96
N ALA A 868 19.35 -24.08 -1.00
CA ALA A 868 20.03 -22.79 -0.87
C ALA A 868 21.04 -22.58 -2.01
N GLU A 869 21.75 -23.65 -2.37
CA GLU A 869 22.65 -23.66 -3.52
C GLU A 869 21.85 -23.57 -4.84
N LYS A 870 20.72 -24.26 -4.98
CA LYS A 870 19.83 -24.10 -6.15
C LYS A 870 19.33 -22.67 -6.34
N LEU A 871 18.98 -21.98 -5.26
CA LEU A 871 18.59 -20.56 -5.31
C LEU A 871 19.74 -19.67 -5.81
N THR A 872 20.98 -19.97 -5.42
CA THR A 872 22.17 -19.28 -5.93
C THR A 872 22.36 -19.55 -7.42
N ILE A 873 22.22 -20.80 -7.86
CA ILE A 873 22.31 -21.20 -9.27
C ILE A 873 21.25 -20.49 -10.12
N LEU A 874 20.00 -20.40 -9.64
CA LEU A 874 18.92 -19.71 -10.38
C LEU A 874 19.20 -18.21 -10.56
N LYS A 875 19.75 -17.54 -9.53
CA LYS A 875 20.20 -16.14 -9.63
C LYS A 875 21.28 -15.97 -10.70
N GLU A 876 22.28 -16.85 -10.70
CA GLU A 876 23.37 -16.81 -11.65
C GLU A 876 22.88 -17.08 -13.09
N LEU A 877 22.03 -18.09 -13.27
CA LEU A 877 21.39 -18.38 -14.56
C LEU A 877 20.58 -17.19 -15.09
N SER A 878 19.83 -16.49 -14.22
CA SER A 878 19.05 -15.31 -14.63
C SER A 878 19.93 -14.19 -15.23
N LEU A 879 21.13 -14.01 -14.70
CA LEU A 879 22.10 -13.03 -15.21
C LEU A 879 22.70 -13.46 -16.56
N LEU A 880 22.94 -14.76 -16.77
CA LEU A 880 23.58 -15.29 -17.98
C LEU A 880 22.63 -15.46 -19.18
N VAL A 881 21.37 -15.79 -18.94
CA VAL A 881 20.39 -16.13 -19.99
C VAL A 881 20.01 -14.92 -20.86
N GLY A 882 20.27 -13.68 -20.41
CA GLY A 882 19.89 -12.46 -21.10
C GLY A 882 18.37 -12.21 -21.07
N GLN A 883 17.90 -11.09 -21.62
CA GLN A 883 16.48 -10.73 -21.59
C GLN A 883 15.67 -11.57 -22.59
N ASN A 884 14.94 -12.58 -22.10
CA ASN A 884 14.01 -13.42 -22.86
C ASN A 884 12.96 -14.07 -21.93
N LEU A 885 11.99 -14.78 -22.51
CA LEU A 885 10.92 -15.46 -21.76
C LEU A 885 11.44 -16.50 -20.76
N PHE A 886 12.54 -17.18 -21.08
CA PHE A 886 13.12 -18.18 -20.19
C PHE A 886 13.76 -17.56 -18.95
N LYS A 887 14.36 -16.36 -19.07
CA LYS A 887 14.77 -15.58 -17.89
C LYS A 887 13.59 -15.32 -16.96
N ASN A 888 12.42 -14.95 -17.52
CA ASN A 888 11.22 -14.76 -16.72
C ASN A 888 10.83 -16.08 -16.01
N ASP A 889 10.92 -17.23 -16.68
CA ASP A 889 10.68 -18.54 -16.03
C ASP A 889 11.66 -18.81 -14.87
N ILE A 890 12.96 -18.49 -15.04
CA ILE A 890 13.98 -18.67 -13.99
C ILE A 890 13.73 -17.75 -12.80
N ASP A 891 13.46 -16.47 -13.05
CA ASP A 891 13.12 -15.50 -11.99
C ASP A 891 11.84 -15.93 -11.25
N SER A 892 10.86 -16.45 -11.99
CA SER A 892 9.62 -17.01 -11.42
C SER A 892 9.93 -18.16 -10.48
N LEU A 893 10.79 -19.09 -10.92
CA LEU A 893 11.17 -20.25 -10.14
C LEU A 893 11.90 -19.84 -8.86
N TYR A 894 12.82 -18.89 -8.97
CA TYR A 894 13.55 -18.33 -7.83
C TYR A 894 12.59 -17.68 -6.82
N MET A 895 11.65 -16.85 -7.28
CA MET A 895 10.68 -16.18 -6.40
C MET A 895 9.73 -17.18 -5.75
N ASN A 896 9.29 -18.22 -6.47
CA ASN A 896 8.45 -19.26 -5.89
C ASN A 896 9.21 -20.01 -4.79
N LEU A 897 10.43 -20.49 -5.07
CA LEU A 897 11.23 -21.25 -4.11
C LEU A 897 11.61 -20.44 -2.85
N THR A 898 11.76 -19.12 -2.96
CA THR A 898 12.01 -18.24 -1.80
C THR A 898 10.75 -17.94 -0.98
N THR A 899 9.58 -17.89 -1.62
CA THR A 899 8.31 -17.50 -0.96
C THR A 899 7.64 -18.65 -0.21
N ILE A 900 7.95 -19.90 -0.54
CA ILE A 900 7.30 -21.11 0.02
C ILE A 900 7.49 -21.29 1.54
N THR A 901 8.32 -20.50 2.22
CA THR A 901 8.72 -20.75 3.62
C THR A 901 7.73 -20.35 4.73
N LYS A 902 6.51 -19.87 4.44
CA LYS A 902 5.50 -19.60 5.48
C LYS A 902 4.10 -20.00 5.02
N GLN A 903 3.61 -21.16 5.49
CA GLN A 903 2.23 -21.59 5.25
C GLN A 903 1.26 -20.58 5.85
N LYS A 904 0.62 -19.79 4.98
CA LYS A 904 -0.53 -18.94 5.29
C LYS A 904 -1.80 -19.64 4.80
N SER A 905 -2.95 -19.28 5.38
CA SER A 905 -4.23 -19.60 4.75
C SER A 905 -4.29 -18.97 3.35
N VAL A 906 -4.97 -19.66 2.43
CA VAL A 906 -5.18 -19.22 1.06
C VAL A 906 -6.66 -19.27 0.71
N LEU A 907 -7.10 -18.44 -0.24
CA LEU A 907 -8.45 -18.50 -0.79
C LEU A 907 -8.44 -19.32 -2.08
N VAL A 908 -9.26 -20.36 -2.14
CA VAL A 908 -9.51 -21.19 -3.33
C VAL A 908 -10.77 -20.67 -4.00
N VAL A 909 -10.68 -20.22 -5.26
CA VAL A 909 -11.77 -19.46 -5.92
C VAL A 909 -11.96 -19.89 -7.38
N ASP A 910 -13.18 -20.27 -7.75
CA ASP A 910 -13.66 -20.22 -9.15
C ASP A 910 -14.13 -18.80 -9.42
N SER A 911 -13.28 -17.98 -10.03
CA SER A 911 -13.55 -16.57 -10.24
C SER A 911 -14.02 -16.26 -11.65
N ASP A 912 -14.95 -15.31 -11.70
CA ASP A 912 -15.40 -14.63 -12.90
C ASP A 912 -15.11 -13.12 -12.85
N ASP A 913 -14.35 -12.68 -11.84
CA ASP A 913 -13.94 -11.29 -11.70
C ASP A 913 -12.97 -10.90 -12.82
N TRP A 914 -13.27 -9.77 -13.48
CA TRP A 914 -12.51 -9.31 -14.62
C TRP A 914 -11.06 -8.98 -14.29
N GLN A 915 -10.76 -8.51 -13.06
CA GLN A 915 -9.38 -8.22 -12.66
C GLN A 915 -8.58 -9.50 -12.51
N ASP A 916 -9.18 -10.58 -12.01
CA ASP A 916 -8.48 -11.87 -11.90
C ASP A 916 -8.08 -12.42 -13.26
N LEU A 917 -8.96 -12.30 -14.24
CA LEU A 917 -8.69 -12.70 -15.62
C LEU A 917 -7.67 -11.78 -16.28
N PHE A 918 -7.79 -10.47 -16.08
CA PHE A 918 -6.91 -9.46 -16.64
C PHE A 918 -5.49 -9.52 -16.05
N LEU A 919 -5.36 -9.83 -14.76
CA LEU A 919 -4.08 -9.92 -14.06
C LEU A 919 -3.54 -11.35 -13.97
N SER A 920 -4.21 -12.32 -14.61
CA SER A 920 -3.93 -13.76 -14.50
C SER A 920 -2.51 -14.17 -14.86
N GLY A 921 -1.83 -13.43 -15.75
CA GLY A 921 -0.41 -13.64 -16.04
C GLY A 921 0.54 -12.61 -15.44
N THR A 922 0.01 -11.49 -14.95
CA THR A 922 0.81 -10.45 -14.32
C THR A 922 1.11 -10.77 -12.86
N GLU A 923 0.11 -11.25 -12.12
CA GLU A 923 0.24 -11.66 -10.72
C GLU A 923 0.87 -13.05 -10.58
N VAL A 924 0.59 -13.96 -11.53
CA VAL A 924 1.15 -15.31 -11.58
C VAL A 924 2.25 -15.39 -12.63
N LEU A 925 3.47 -15.63 -12.15
CA LEU A 925 4.65 -15.64 -12.99
C LEU A 925 4.70 -16.90 -13.90
N GLY A 926 5.47 -16.83 -15.00
CA GLY A 926 5.58 -17.89 -16.01
C GLY A 926 4.46 -17.94 -17.05
N SER A 927 3.58 -16.94 -17.07
CA SER A 927 2.48 -16.79 -18.03
C SER A 927 2.81 -15.78 -19.12
N CYS A 928 2.54 -16.10 -20.39
CA CYS A 928 2.74 -15.18 -21.52
C CYS A 928 1.66 -14.09 -21.67
N GLN A 929 0.52 -14.20 -20.99
CA GLN A 929 -0.59 -13.23 -21.07
C GLN A 929 -0.48 -12.19 -19.93
N ARG A 930 0.37 -11.17 -20.11
CA ARG A 930 0.67 -10.14 -19.09
C ARG A 930 0.26 -8.76 -19.55
N ILE A 931 -0.09 -7.86 -18.65
CA ILE A 931 -0.40 -6.47 -19.05
C ILE A 931 0.84 -5.71 -19.56
N ASP A 932 2.04 -6.21 -19.27
CA ASP A 932 3.31 -5.49 -19.43
C ASP A 932 4.36 -6.13 -20.32
N GLU A 933 4.01 -7.21 -21.03
CA GLU A 933 4.91 -7.86 -22.00
C GLU A 933 4.65 -7.39 -23.44
N ASP A 934 5.27 -8.08 -24.40
CA ASP A 934 5.11 -7.85 -25.83
C ASP A 934 3.62 -7.88 -26.26
N PRO A 935 3.12 -6.80 -26.90
CA PRO A 935 1.73 -6.67 -27.33
C PRO A 935 1.22 -7.83 -28.20
N SER A 936 2.11 -8.49 -28.95
CA SER A 936 1.75 -9.58 -29.87
C SER A 936 1.22 -10.82 -29.13
N PHE A 937 1.70 -11.08 -27.91
CA PHE A 937 1.18 -12.14 -27.05
C PHE A 937 -0.04 -11.65 -26.27
N ASN A 938 -0.03 -10.40 -25.81
CA ASN A 938 -0.99 -9.89 -24.85
C ASN A 938 -2.34 -9.46 -25.44
N VAL A 939 -2.45 -9.36 -26.77
CA VAL A 939 -3.72 -9.04 -27.43
C VAL A 939 -4.85 -10.04 -27.09
N CYS A 940 -4.48 -11.28 -26.77
CA CYS A 940 -5.44 -12.34 -26.44
C CYS A 940 -5.97 -12.25 -25.01
N LEU A 941 -5.34 -11.46 -24.14
CA LEU A 941 -5.79 -11.24 -22.76
C LEU A 941 -7.21 -10.64 -22.73
N MET A 942 -7.59 -9.84 -23.72
CA MET A 942 -8.96 -9.31 -23.84
C MET A 942 -10.00 -10.43 -23.96
N ALA A 943 -9.69 -11.55 -24.63
CA ALA A 943 -10.60 -12.68 -24.74
C ALA A 943 -10.82 -13.38 -23.39
N TYR A 944 -9.84 -13.38 -22.48
CA TYR A 944 -10.06 -13.89 -21.13
C TYR A 944 -11.05 -13.01 -20.37
N VAL A 945 -11.00 -11.69 -20.60
CA VAL A 945 -11.82 -10.71 -19.87
C VAL A 945 -13.20 -10.48 -20.50
N LEU A 946 -13.34 -10.62 -21.82
CA LEU A 946 -14.59 -10.34 -22.54
C LEU A 946 -15.37 -11.59 -22.93
N ASP A 947 -14.74 -12.75 -23.07
CA ASP A 947 -15.46 -13.96 -23.47
C ASP A 947 -15.88 -14.77 -22.24
N GLY A 948 -17.17 -14.72 -21.91
CA GLY A 948 -17.74 -15.42 -20.76
C GLY A 948 -17.64 -16.94 -20.81
N LYS A 949 -17.18 -17.55 -21.91
CA LYS A 949 -16.83 -18.99 -21.91
C LYS A 949 -15.56 -19.29 -21.10
N ASN A 950 -14.75 -18.27 -20.83
CA ASN A 950 -13.50 -18.34 -20.10
C ASN A 950 -13.69 -17.86 -18.65
N ARG A 951 -13.37 -18.72 -17.69
CA ARG A 951 -13.27 -18.40 -16.25
C ARG A 951 -11.85 -18.71 -15.76
N ILE A 952 -11.56 -18.37 -14.50
CA ILE A 952 -10.27 -18.68 -13.88
C ILE A 952 -10.48 -19.42 -12.57
N LEU A 953 -9.85 -20.58 -12.43
CA LEU A 953 -9.69 -21.21 -11.11
C LEU A 953 -8.39 -20.69 -10.54
N CYS A 954 -8.43 -20.13 -9.33
CA CYS A 954 -7.27 -19.47 -8.75
C CYS A 954 -7.16 -19.67 -7.23
N ILE A 955 -5.92 -19.57 -6.77
CA ILE A 955 -5.54 -19.48 -5.37
C ILE A 955 -5.10 -18.06 -5.11
N LYS A 956 -5.63 -17.42 -4.07
CA LYS A 956 -5.31 -16.04 -3.73
C LYS A 956 -4.77 -15.91 -2.30
N ASP A 957 -3.93 -14.92 -2.11
CA ASP A 957 -3.57 -14.45 -0.77
C ASP A 957 -4.79 -13.74 -0.15
N PRO A 958 -5.26 -14.16 1.04
CA PRO A 958 -6.49 -13.63 1.64
C PRO A 958 -6.39 -12.16 2.06
N LEU A 959 -5.18 -11.63 2.27
CA LEU A 959 -4.97 -10.26 2.72
C LEU A 959 -4.93 -9.27 1.55
N THR A 960 -4.29 -9.68 0.45
CA THR A 960 -4.01 -8.81 -0.70
C THR A 960 -4.95 -9.08 -1.88
N GLY A 961 -5.60 -10.25 -1.93
CA GLY A 961 -6.37 -10.70 -3.08
C GLY A 961 -5.52 -11.06 -4.31
N LYS A 962 -4.18 -11.00 -4.19
CA LYS A 962 -3.25 -11.33 -5.28
C LYS A 962 -3.34 -12.81 -5.62
N ILE A 963 -3.35 -13.14 -6.91
CA ILE A 963 -3.32 -14.53 -7.36
C ILE A 963 -1.93 -15.14 -7.11
N LEU A 964 -1.90 -16.27 -6.41
CA LEU A 964 -0.71 -17.09 -6.12
C LEU A 964 -0.53 -18.22 -7.13
N ALA A 965 -1.65 -18.81 -7.57
CA ALA A 965 -1.68 -19.84 -8.59
C ALA A 965 -3.00 -19.80 -9.36
N ARG A 966 -3.01 -20.26 -10.60
CA ARG A 966 -4.21 -20.26 -11.44
C ARG A 966 -4.17 -21.25 -12.58
N CYS A 967 -5.34 -21.59 -13.11
CA CYS A 967 -5.51 -22.12 -14.46
C CYS A 967 -6.72 -21.46 -15.13
N ILE A 968 -6.65 -21.27 -16.44
CA ILE A 968 -7.83 -20.86 -17.23
C ILE A 968 -8.77 -22.06 -17.34
N PHE A 969 -10.06 -21.81 -17.18
CA PHE A 969 -11.10 -22.82 -17.13
C PHE A 969 -12.18 -22.49 -18.15
N ARG A 970 -12.42 -23.40 -19.07
CA ARG A 970 -13.19 -23.10 -20.28
C ARG A 970 -14.37 -24.02 -20.44
N LEU A 971 -15.49 -23.44 -20.90
CA LEU A 971 -16.58 -24.20 -21.47
C LEU A 971 -16.29 -24.43 -22.95
N LEU A 972 -16.21 -25.70 -23.37
CA LEU A 972 -15.89 -26.13 -24.74
C LEU A 972 -16.88 -27.18 -25.24
N PHE A 973 -16.77 -27.59 -26.51
CA PHE A 973 -17.56 -28.68 -27.08
C PHE A 973 -16.72 -29.93 -27.36
N LYS A 974 -17.32 -31.10 -27.09
CA LYS A 974 -16.89 -32.41 -27.58
C LYS A 974 -18.10 -33.08 -28.22
N ASP A 975 -18.02 -33.39 -29.51
CA ASP A 975 -19.13 -34.03 -30.25
C ASP A 975 -20.47 -33.28 -30.05
N ASP A 976 -20.42 -31.94 -30.12
CA ASP A 976 -21.55 -31.01 -29.90
C ASP A 976 -22.19 -31.07 -28.49
N GLN A 977 -21.53 -31.70 -27.52
CA GLN A 977 -21.87 -31.62 -26.09
C GLN A 977 -20.94 -30.67 -25.34
N PRO A 978 -21.46 -29.84 -24.41
CA PRO A 978 -20.63 -28.97 -23.59
C PRO A 978 -19.79 -29.78 -22.61
N VAL A 979 -18.54 -29.38 -22.46
CA VAL A 979 -17.57 -29.97 -21.53
C VAL A 979 -16.74 -28.88 -20.88
N LEU A 980 -16.10 -29.19 -19.76
CA LEU A 980 -15.16 -28.29 -19.10
C LEU A 980 -13.73 -28.68 -19.46
N PHE A 981 -12.91 -27.67 -19.69
CA PHE A 981 -11.50 -27.82 -19.97
C PHE A 981 -10.66 -26.99 -19.01
N GLN A 982 -9.79 -27.66 -18.27
CA GLN A 982 -8.80 -27.06 -17.39
C GLN A 982 -7.47 -26.94 -18.11
N GLU A 983 -7.03 -25.71 -18.35
CA GLU A 983 -5.70 -25.44 -18.90
C GLU A 983 -4.57 -25.78 -17.92
N ARG A 984 -3.33 -25.65 -18.39
CA ARG A 984 -2.13 -25.78 -17.55
C ARG A 984 -2.24 -24.87 -16.32
N ILE A 985 -1.83 -25.41 -15.17
CA ILE A 985 -1.74 -24.68 -13.91
C ILE A 985 -0.44 -23.88 -13.87
N TYR A 986 -0.53 -22.64 -13.45
CA TYR A 986 0.60 -21.72 -13.24
C TYR A 986 0.67 -21.25 -11.78
N PRO A 987 1.86 -21.00 -11.23
CA PRO A 987 3.15 -21.31 -11.85
C PRO A 987 3.32 -22.83 -12.03
N SER A 988 4.09 -23.27 -13.02
CA SER A 988 4.40 -24.69 -13.20
C SER A 988 5.88 -24.92 -12.87
N PRO A 989 6.22 -25.77 -11.88
CA PRO A 989 5.30 -26.52 -11.01
C PRO A 989 4.66 -25.65 -9.91
N CYS A 990 3.55 -26.14 -9.34
CA CYS A 990 2.73 -25.44 -8.34
C CYS A 990 2.51 -26.30 -7.09
N ASP A 991 2.66 -25.72 -5.89
CA ASP A 991 2.27 -26.40 -4.64
C ASP A 991 0.74 -26.50 -4.45
N TYR A 992 -0.02 -25.74 -5.24
CA TYR A 992 -1.48 -25.71 -5.16
C TYR A 992 -2.18 -26.50 -6.27
N GLU A 993 -1.44 -27.35 -6.99
CA GLU A 993 -1.97 -28.14 -8.11
C GLU A 993 -3.18 -28.99 -7.69
N GLU A 994 -3.09 -29.65 -6.54
CA GLU A 994 -4.16 -30.51 -6.01
C GLU A 994 -5.45 -29.72 -5.69
N LEU A 995 -5.33 -28.54 -5.08
CA LEU A 995 -6.48 -27.70 -4.74
C LEU A 995 -7.20 -27.19 -5.99
N LEU A 996 -6.46 -26.80 -7.03
CA LEU A 996 -7.04 -26.35 -8.30
C LEU A 996 -7.71 -27.51 -9.06
N ASN A 997 -7.11 -28.71 -9.03
CA ASN A 997 -7.71 -29.90 -9.62
C ASN A 997 -9.01 -30.30 -8.89
N GLU A 998 -9.03 -30.27 -7.55
CA GLU A 998 -10.24 -30.57 -6.77
C GLU A 998 -11.34 -29.53 -7.02
N LEU A 999 -10.99 -28.24 -7.13
CA LEU A 999 -11.92 -27.19 -7.48
C LEU A 999 -12.52 -27.44 -8.89
N ALA A 1000 -11.70 -27.82 -9.86
CA ALA A 1000 -12.15 -28.16 -11.21
C ALA A 1000 -13.10 -29.38 -11.21
N GLU A 1001 -12.76 -30.45 -10.48
CA GLU A 1001 -13.62 -31.63 -10.33
C GLU A 1001 -14.95 -31.30 -9.65
N THR A 1002 -14.92 -30.46 -8.61
CA THR A 1002 -16.11 -30.00 -7.90
C THR A 1002 -17.02 -29.21 -8.83
N ARG A 1003 -16.44 -28.28 -9.60
CA ARG A 1003 -17.21 -27.49 -10.56
C ARG A 1003 -17.82 -28.34 -11.67
N ALA A 1004 -17.08 -29.33 -12.18
CA ALA A 1004 -17.58 -30.28 -13.16
C ALA A 1004 -18.77 -31.10 -12.64
N ARG A 1005 -18.71 -31.57 -11.38
CA ARG A 1005 -19.83 -32.28 -10.73
C ARG A 1005 -21.07 -31.41 -10.60
N GLU A 1006 -20.92 -30.17 -10.15
CA GLU A 1006 -22.04 -29.25 -9.98
C GLU A 1006 -22.75 -28.92 -11.29
N LEU A 1007 -21.99 -28.75 -12.37
CA LEU A 1007 -22.53 -28.47 -13.69
C LEU A 1007 -23.00 -29.73 -14.42
N GLY A 1008 -22.66 -30.92 -13.92
CA GLY A 1008 -22.97 -32.20 -14.57
C GLY A 1008 -22.23 -32.38 -15.91
N LEU A 1009 -21.02 -31.82 -16.04
CA LEU A 1009 -20.24 -31.83 -17.28
C LEU A 1009 -19.00 -32.74 -17.18
N GLU A 1010 -18.56 -33.28 -18.31
CA GLU A 1010 -17.26 -33.97 -18.38
C GLU A 1010 -16.11 -32.96 -18.21
N LEU A 1011 -15.06 -33.36 -17.47
CA LEU A 1011 -13.86 -32.55 -17.27
C LEU A 1011 -12.69 -33.09 -18.10
N PHE A 1012 -11.96 -32.19 -18.74
CA PHE A 1012 -10.77 -32.48 -19.54
C PHE A 1012 -9.60 -31.59 -19.13
N THR A 1013 -8.36 -32.03 -19.40
CA THR A 1013 -7.13 -31.27 -19.15
C THR A 1013 -6.06 -31.55 -20.21
N CYS A 1014 -5.05 -30.67 -20.28
CA CYS A 1014 -3.83 -30.84 -21.08
C CYS A 1014 -2.61 -31.13 -20.20
N ASN A 1015 -2.63 -32.19 -19.40
CA ASN A 1015 -1.43 -32.53 -18.63
C ASN A 1015 -0.36 -33.15 -19.56
N THR A 1016 0.73 -32.41 -19.78
CA THR A 1016 1.83 -32.75 -20.71
C THR A 1016 2.64 -33.96 -20.27
N GLN A 1017 2.62 -34.29 -18.97
CA GLN A 1017 3.49 -35.30 -18.38
C GLN A 1017 3.07 -36.75 -18.70
N ASP A 1018 1.82 -36.96 -19.10
CA ASP A 1018 1.24 -38.30 -19.18
C ASP A 1018 1.03 -38.73 -20.64
N HIS A 1019 2.14 -38.99 -21.34
CA HIS A 1019 2.13 -39.44 -22.74
C HIS A 1019 1.45 -40.81 -22.97
N LEU A 1020 1.06 -41.51 -21.89
CA LEU A 1020 0.65 -42.91 -21.91
C LEU A 1020 -0.87 -43.15 -21.95
N SER A 1021 -1.73 -42.12 -21.86
CA SER A 1021 -3.17 -42.35 -22.06
C SER A 1021 -3.51 -42.50 -23.56
N SER A 1022 -4.12 -43.63 -23.93
CA SER A 1022 -4.47 -43.97 -25.31
C SER A 1022 -5.66 -43.20 -25.86
N GLU A 1023 -6.59 -42.77 -25.01
CA GLU A 1023 -7.77 -42.01 -25.43
C GLU A 1023 -7.48 -40.51 -25.43
N LYS A 1024 -7.58 -39.92 -26.63
CA LYS A 1024 -7.26 -38.53 -26.92
C LYS A 1024 -8.46 -37.92 -27.62
N PHE A 1025 -9.10 -36.96 -26.94
CA PHE A 1025 -10.29 -36.30 -27.46
C PHE A 1025 -9.93 -35.00 -28.17
N THR A 1026 -10.77 -34.56 -29.10
CA THR A 1026 -10.71 -33.24 -29.68
C THR A 1026 -11.80 -32.39 -29.07
N LEU A 1027 -11.41 -31.26 -28.49
CA LEU A 1027 -12.33 -30.25 -28.01
C LEU A 1027 -12.34 -29.07 -28.98
N GLU A 1028 -13.48 -28.40 -29.13
CA GLU A 1028 -13.64 -27.28 -30.06
C GLU A 1028 -14.24 -26.06 -29.38
N SER A 1029 -13.70 -24.89 -29.69
CA SER A 1029 -14.39 -23.61 -29.51
C SER A 1029 -15.11 -23.25 -30.80
N LYS A 1030 -16.43 -23.00 -30.71
CA LYS A 1030 -17.27 -22.62 -31.86
C LYS A 1030 -17.19 -21.13 -32.23
N GLY A 1031 -16.28 -20.37 -31.60
CA GLY A 1031 -16.08 -18.94 -31.84
C GLY A 1031 -15.80 -18.17 -30.55
N SER A 1032 -15.50 -16.88 -30.70
CA SER A 1032 -15.33 -15.93 -29.59
C SER A 1032 -15.96 -14.60 -29.97
N CYS A 1033 -16.33 -13.79 -28.98
CA CYS A 1033 -16.64 -12.37 -29.20
C CYS A 1033 -15.40 -11.50 -29.36
N SER A 1034 -14.21 -12.02 -29.09
CA SER A 1034 -12.93 -11.33 -29.24
C SER A 1034 -12.23 -11.74 -30.54
N PRO A 1035 -11.49 -10.83 -31.18
CA PRO A 1035 -10.85 -11.09 -32.47
C PRO A 1035 -9.74 -12.13 -32.38
N TYR A 1036 -9.10 -12.24 -31.20
CA TYR A 1036 -7.97 -13.12 -30.96
C TYR A 1036 -8.07 -13.82 -29.62
N GLU A 1037 -7.70 -15.09 -29.61
CA GLU A 1037 -7.68 -15.92 -28.42
C GLU A 1037 -6.41 -16.76 -28.39
N TYR A 1038 -5.84 -16.91 -27.20
CA TYR A 1038 -4.64 -17.71 -26.95
C TYR A 1038 -5.01 -18.92 -26.10
N VAL A 1039 -4.53 -20.08 -26.50
CA VAL A 1039 -4.83 -21.36 -25.86
C VAL A 1039 -3.54 -22.16 -25.79
N ASP A 1040 -3.02 -22.38 -24.58
CA ASP A 1040 -1.75 -23.08 -24.39
C ASP A 1040 -1.82 -24.50 -24.96
N ALA A 1041 -2.99 -25.14 -24.80
CA ALA A 1041 -3.23 -26.52 -25.14
C ALA A 1041 -3.42 -26.81 -26.65
N SER A 1042 -3.73 -25.79 -27.48
CA SER A 1042 -3.98 -26.03 -28.91
C SER A 1042 -2.69 -26.19 -29.71
N PHE A 1043 -1.54 -25.73 -29.19
CA PHE A 1043 -0.29 -25.54 -29.93
C PHE A 1043 -0.38 -24.59 -31.15
N GLU A 1044 -1.56 -24.04 -31.44
CA GLU A 1044 -1.82 -23.12 -32.56
C GLU A 1044 -1.49 -21.67 -32.17
N GLY A 1045 -1.31 -21.38 -30.88
CA GLY A 1045 -1.02 -20.04 -30.37
C GLY A 1045 -2.21 -19.10 -30.52
N LYS A 1046 -2.01 -17.96 -31.23
CA LYS A 1046 -3.03 -16.93 -31.47
C LYS A 1046 -4.01 -17.40 -32.55
N THR A 1047 -5.29 -17.54 -32.18
CA THR A 1047 -6.38 -17.99 -33.07
C THR A 1047 -7.46 -16.92 -33.23
N LYS A 1048 -8.34 -17.04 -34.23
CA LYS A 1048 -9.48 -16.12 -34.45
C LYS A 1048 -10.75 -16.59 -33.71
N GLY A 1049 -10.62 -16.97 -32.44
CA GLY A 1049 -11.73 -17.41 -31.57
C GLY A 1049 -12.27 -18.82 -31.82
N VAL A 1050 -12.05 -19.38 -33.02
CA VAL A 1050 -12.28 -20.80 -33.35
C VAL A 1050 -10.95 -21.53 -33.24
N PHE A 1051 -10.90 -22.55 -32.40
CA PHE A 1051 -9.71 -23.36 -32.18
C PHE A 1051 -10.09 -24.79 -31.79
N ARG A 1052 -9.13 -25.71 -31.96
CA ARG A 1052 -9.28 -27.10 -31.52
C ARG A 1052 -8.16 -27.50 -30.57
N ILE A 1053 -8.52 -28.20 -29.51
CA ILE A 1053 -7.56 -28.81 -28.59
C ILE A 1053 -7.51 -30.28 -28.94
N HIS A 1054 -6.46 -30.65 -29.66
CA HIS A 1054 -6.18 -32.05 -29.95
C HIS A 1054 -5.59 -32.72 -28.72
N LYS A 1055 -5.96 -33.99 -28.48
CA LYS A 1055 -5.38 -34.81 -27.42
C LYS A 1055 -5.72 -34.35 -26.00
N ALA A 1056 -6.90 -33.76 -25.82
CA ALA A 1056 -7.43 -33.49 -24.48
C ALA A 1056 -7.62 -34.82 -23.72
N LYS A 1057 -7.18 -34.85 -22.47
CA LYS A 1057 -7.31 -36.02 -21.59
C LYS A 1057 -8.53 -35.86 -20.70
N LYS A 1058 -9.42 -36.86 -20.69
CA LYS A 1058 -10.57 -36.89 -19.78
C LYS A 1058 -10.08 -37.11 -18.34
N VAL A 1059 -10.55 -36.29 -17.41
CA VAL A 1059 -10.29 -36.43 -15.97
C VAL A 1059 -11.33 -37.37 -15.37
N THR A 1060 -10.90 -38.35 -14.59
CA THR A 1060 -11.81 -39.20 -13.83
C THR A 1060 -12.20 -38.46 -12.58
N ILE A 1061 -13.41 -37.90 -12.57
CA ILE A 1061 -13.95 -37.18 -11.42
C ILE A 1061 -14.12 -38.15 -10.25
N SER A 1062 -13.44 -37.88 -9.14
CA SER A 1062 -13.52 -38.71 -7.96
C SER A 1062 -14.88 -38.55 -7.26
N ASN A 1063 -15.43 -39.64 -6.71
CA ASN A 1063 -16.65 -39.58 -5.89
C ASN A 1063 -16.37 -39.10 -4.45
N ASN A 1064 -15.09 -39.00 -4.05
CA ASN A 1064 -14.70 -38.56 -2.71
C ASN A 1064 -14.57 -37.03 -2.68
N LEU A 1065 -15.30 -36.38 -1.78
CA LEU A 1065 -15.15 -34.96 -1.46
C LEU A 1065 -14.01 -34.83 -0.44
N GLY A 1066 -12.80 -34.50 -0.90
CA GLY A 1066 -11.58 -34.50 -0.07
C GLY A 1066 -11.56 -33.38 0.96
N TYR A 1067 -11.78 -32.13 0.53
CA TYR A 1067 -11.67 -30.95 1.38
C TYR A 1067 -13.03 -30.32 1.72
N THR A 1068 -14.01 -30.35 0.81
CA THR A 1068 -15.33 -29.71 1.01
C THR A 1068 -16.14 -30.29 2.18
N LYS A 1069 -15.88 -31.54 2.61
CA LYS A 1069 -16.52 -32.11 3.81
C LYS A 1069 -15.89 -31.66 5.13
N ARG A 1070 -14.64 -31.20 5.15
CA ARG A 1070 -13.92 -30.87 6.39
C ARG A 1070 -14.21 -29.47 6.92
N THR A 1071 -14.72 -28.56 6.10
CA THR A 1071 -15.04 -27.18 6.49
C THR A 1071 -16.54 -26.95 6.71
N GLN A 1072 -17.41 -27.89 6.31
CA GLN A 1072 -18.85 -27.88 6.62
C GLN A 1072 -19.21 -28.65 7.92
N MET A 1073 -18.23 -29.26 8.59
CA MET A 1073 -18.34 -29.80 9.97
C MET A 1073 -17.52 -28.90 10.90
#